data_AF-A0A0T9P0L3-F1
#
_entry.id   AF-A0A0T9P0L3-F1
#
_cell.length_a   1.000
_cell.length_b   1.000
_cell.length_c   1.000
_cell.angle_alpha   90.00
_cell.angle_beta   90.00
_cell.angle_gamma   90.00
#
_symmetry.space_group_name_H-M   'P 1'
#
loop_
_entity.id
_entity.type
_entity.pdbx_description
1 polymer ?
#
loop_
_entity_poly.entity_id
_entity_poly.type
_entity_poly.pdbx_seq_one_letter_code
_entity_poly.pdbx_strand_id
1 'polypeptide(L)'
;MHKNRNLLFFLCILLSPLVYSGLEISFDYATSPIKDNTECSHYHHNLIDEEFYPCQINNTVPDVKQNKTEMTAKKSNLLICEEDCIISSKMVIPLDDIFSSTLDLDRPNKVALFNFELNRHSIFNLNLEDNVDITIDEDEMYILASDINSQQINYKLQPDTTAIAFIFEISNGGLAINYLESNSAKQGILSPTLIFNAERKNNLSVFPDLAIYNNILNGPLVMNRHLMVTMSDDHRTKRGAVGMMGCLLSGPLALYNVVVHGRCNQVESAWASIKSFFGGKDKAKMQLVAGSATALKPHPAPSEEAEKQSEILALTHIDLPSLHQQSLTLPAVAKACNIPLENLVSRRFPRQIDGPACGSWLSHLLADFTLLFGNSLRDWSTERLRQVLDSAIDTDSSGYAVLDTGTELRLMQGIRRGVRELGRTEAINQITRSFHYAERELAHYYLQTDGEDAMPSAVQNLPLGHYVLPLDNYTPITEPVPVRIRRNGEWETSESLAFQIEIISGEHQEEERELRAASLEVINEWFDKYYSLTYGTMLTKNKETHKEVRVPVTSADRIIYSARITSNSLKIHLEENTPGYLFVIVKINGEIIHLLEAEKYQINNEPQEGHYYLANFLTAPKYIINADSEGSIRGAGTAAVHRLARHLKNKGVNFIHSNVLSHPSARVKKKLGFEHDEL
;
A
#
# COMPACT_ATOMS: atom_id res chain seq x y z
N MET A 1 26.76 -40.74 56.40
CA MET A 1 26.67 -40.63 57.88
C MET A 1 26.62 -39.15 58.26
N HIS A 2 25.68 -38.80 59.13
CA HIS A 2 25.44 -37.54 59.87
C HIS A 2 25.58 -36.18 59.15
N LYS A 3 24.48 -35.43 58.94
CA LYS A 3 23.67 -34.60 59.87
C LYS A 3 24.36 -33.30 60.32
N ASN A 4 23.70 -32.21 59.90
CA ASN A 4 23.15 -31.14 60.75
C ASN A 4 24.02 -29.98 61.26
N ARG A 5 23.54 -28.79 60.85
CA ARG A 5 23.00 -27.71 61.70
C ARG A 5 23.95 -26.66 62.33
N ASN A 6 23.48 -25.45 62.08
CA ASN A 6 23.21 -24.32 62.98
C ASN A 6 24.18 -23.14 62.90
N LEU A 7 23.74 -21.93 62.54
CA LEU A 7 22.75 -21.00 63.14
C LEU A 7 23.42 -20.07 64.16
N LEU A 8 23.37 -18.76 63.88
CA LEU A 8 23.21 -17.69 64.87
C LEU A 8 22.49 -16.53 64.13
N PHE A 9 21.20 -16.22 64.37
CA PHE A 9 20.57 -15.52 65.52
C PHE A 9 20.95 -14.01 65.58
N PHE A 10 20.10 -13.00 65.85
CA PHE A 10 18.76 -12.81 66.45
C PHE A 10 18.15 -11.53 65.79
N LEU A 11 16.88 -11.47 65.32
CA LEU A 11 15.62 -11.11 66.03
C LEU A 11 15.49 -9.57 66.31
N CYS A 12 14.55 -8.84 65.69
CA CYS A 12 13.11 -8.65 66.08
C CYS A 12 12.92 -7.47 67.08
N ILE A 13 11.85 -6.64 67.11
CA ILE A 13 10.44 -6.86 66.76
C ILE A 13 9.63 -5.54 66.91
N LEU A 14 8.52 -5.44 66.15
CA LEU A 14 7.19 -4.78 66.39
C LEU A 14 7.05 -3.25 66.48
N LEU A 15 6.17 -2.70 65.61
CA LEU A 15 4.74 -2.50 65.91
C LEU A 15 3.91 -2.25 64.61
N SER A 16 2.76 -2.92 64.55
CA SER A 16 1.79 -3.15 63.45
C SER A 16 0.60 -2.13 63.51
N PRO A 17 -0.64 -2.32 62.97
CA PRO A 17 -1.21 -3.21 61.91
C PRO A 17 -2.36 -2.55 61.03
N LEU A 18 -3.00 -3.37 60.15
CA LEU A 18 -4.39 -3.29 59.56
C LEU A 18 -4.72 -2.18 58.52
N VAL A 19 -5.60 -2.31 57.52
CA VAL A 19 -6.22 -3.37 56.66
C VAL A 19 -7.23 -2.62 55.73
N TYR A 20 -7.33 -3.04 54.45
CA TYR A 20 -8.43 -2.88 53.46
C TYR A 20 -9.01 -1.49 53.04
N SER A 21 -8.96 -1.17 51.74
CA SER A 21 -10.10 -1.27 50.76
C SER A 21 -10.02 -0.24 49.60
N GLY A 22 -10.41 -0.68 48.39
CA GLY A 22 -10.77 0.14 47.21
C GLY A 22 -9.61 0.46 46.25
N LEU A 23 -9.69 0.31 44.93
CA LEU A 23 -10.78 -0.04 44.02
C LEU A 23 -10.09 -0.57 42.73
N GLU A 24 -10.36 -1.80 42.32
CA GLU A 24 -10.15 -2.23 40.93
C GLU A 24 -11.29 -1.63 40.10
N ILE A 25 -10.98 -0.76 39.15
CA ILE A 25 -11.95 -0.31 38.15
C ILE A 25 -11.86 -1.29 36.99
N SER A 26 -12.79 -2.24 36.99
CA SER A 26 -13.26 -2.98 35.82
C SER A 26 -13.99 -2.00 34.89
N PHE A 27 -13.62 -1.94 33.61
CA PHE A 27 -14.47 -1.34 32.59
C PHE A 27 -15.54 -2.36 32.18
N ASP A 28 -16.67 -2.31 32.87
CA ASP A 28 -17.92 -2.93 32.43
C ASP A 28 -18.51 -2.11 31.27
N TYR A 29 -18.71 -2.74 30.12
CA TYR A 29 -19.59 -2.22 29.08
C TYR A 29 -21.04 -2.29 29.58
N ALA A 30 -21.50 -1.24 30.25
CA ALA A 30 -22.90 -1.06 30.59
C ALA A 30 -23.67 -0.58 29.34
N THR A 31 -24.15 -1.52 28.53
CA THR A 31 -25.30 -1.28 27.64
C THR A 31 -26.52 -0.95 28.50
N SER A 32 -27.16 0.20 28.27
CA SER A 32 -28.44 0.51 28.91
C SER A 32 -29.50 -0.54 28.54
N PRO A 33 -30.31 -1.02 29.51
CA PRO A 33 -31.44 -1.89 29.20
C PRO A 33 -32.56 -1.04 28.60
N ILE A 34 -32.76 -1.18 27.28
CA ILE A 34 -34.02 -0.80 26.64
C ILE A 34 -35.08 -1.72 27.22
N LYS A 35 -36.03 -1.13 27.95
CA LYS A 35 -37.29 -1.78 28.30
C LYS A 35 -38.15 -1.87 27.05
N ASP A 36 -38.15 -3.02 26.40
CA ASP A 36 -39.24 -3.41 25.50
C ASP A 36 -40.14 -4.41 26.24
N ASN A 37 -41.22 -3.87 26.79
CA ASN A 37 -42.45 -4.63 26.98
C ASN A 37 -43.27 -4.42 25.71
N THR A 38 -43.33 -5.40 24.82
CA THR A 38 -44.58 -6.08 24.43
C THR A 38 -44.28 -7.18 23.43
N GLU A 39 -44.80 -8.36 23.75
CA GLU A 39 -44.97 -9.51 22.87
C GLU A 39 -45.72 -9.12 21.58
N CYS A 40 -45.29 -9.68 20.45
CA CYS A 40 -46.19 -10.45 19.57
C CYS A 40 -45.39 -11.06 18.40
N SER A 41 -45.29 -12.39 18.40
CA SER A 41 -45.01 -13.18 17.20
C SER A 41 -46.25 -13.20 16.30
N HIS A 42 -46.09 -13.04 14.98
CA HIS A 42 -46.49 -14.04 13.97
C HIS A 42 -46.26 -13.54 12.53
N TYR A 43 -45.89 -14.50 11.69
CA TYR A 43 -45.71 -14.50 10.24
C TYR A 43 -46.95 -14.02 9.43
N HIS A 44 -46.76 -13.20 8.38
CA HIS A 44 -46.87 -13.57 6.95
C HIS A 44 -47.05 -12.34 6.00
N HIS A 45 -46.34 -12.41 4.85
CA HIS A 45 -46.57 -11.85 3.50
C HIS A 45 -47.65 -10.77 3.22
N ASN A 46 -47.25 -9.65 2.58
CA ASN A 46 -47.50 -9.27 1.16
C ASN A 46 -47.48 -7.74 0.91
N LEU A 47 -46.80 -7.34 -0.18
CA LEU A 47 -47.14 -6.34 -1.22
C LEU A 47 -47.83 -4.98 -0.92
N ILE A 48 -47.22 -3.93 -1.51
CA ILE A 48 -47.77 -2.67 -2.10
C ILE A 48 -47.80 -1.40 -1.24
N ASP A 49 -47.25 -0.34 -1.85
CA ASP A 49 -47.40 1.13 -1.75
C ASP A 49 -48.30 1.73 -0.63
N GLU A 50 -47.80 2.76 0.05
CA GLU A 50 -48.31 4.15 -0.05
C GLU A 50 -47.59 5.10 0.93
N GLU A 51 -47.41 6.35 0.47
CA GLU A 51 -46.92 7.54 1.20
C GLU A 51 -47.75 7.83 2.46
N PHE A 52 -47.18 8.37 3.54
CA PHE A 52 -47.88 9.36 4.39
C PHE A 52 -46.96 10.19 5.30
N TYR A 53 -47.36 11.46 5.44
CA TYR A 53 -46.76 12.63 6.10
C TYR A 53 -46.53 12.53 7.62
N PRO A 54 -45.58 13.30 8.21
CA PRO A 54 -45.49 13.47 9.66
C PRO A 54 -46.43 14.57 10.18
N CYS A 55 -47.24 14.22 11.19
CA CYS A 55 -48.10 15.14 11.95
C CYS A 55 -47.28 16.09 12.84
N GLN A 56 -47.56 17.40 12.72
CA GLN A 56 -47.25 18.42 13.70
C GLN A 56 -48.16 18.32 14.93
N ILE A 57 -47.61 18.58 16.12
CA ILE A 57 -48.41 18.91 17.31
C ILE A 57 -47.91 20.24 17.86
N ASN A 58 -48.75 21.27 17.70
CA ASN A 58 -48.69 22.56 18.35
C ASN A 58 -49.08 22.42 19.84
N ASN A 59 -48.37 23.12 20.73
CA ASN A 59 -48.93 23.63 21.97
C ASN A 59 -48.30 24.99 22.32
N THR A 60 -49.06 26.05 22.08
CA THR A 60 -48.91 27.41 22.60
C THR A 60 -49.48 27.48 24.04
N VAL A 61 -48.90 28.25 24.98
CA VAL A 61 -49.33 29.60 25.48
C VAL A 61 -48.68 29.81 26.88
N PRO A 62 -48.35 31.01 27.44
CA PRO A 62 -47.82 32.28 26.89
C PRO A 62 -46.64 32.92 27.70
N ASP A 63 -45.88 33.76 26.98
CA ASP A 63 -45.28 35.07 27.32
C ASP A 63 -44.98 35.46 28.81
N VAL A 64 -43.68 35.46 29.17
CA VAL A 64 -43.10 36.42 30.13
C VAL A 64 -41.91 37.12 29.45
N LYS A 65 -42.15 38.36 29.01
CA LYS A 65 -41.13 39.28 28.51
C LYS A 65 -40.09 39.58 29.60
N GLN A 66 -38.85 39.17 29.36
CA GLN A 66 -37.68 39.89 29.85
C GLN A 66 -36.81 40.29 28.67
N ASN A 67 -36.77 41.61 28.42
CA ASN A 67 -35.83 42.26 27.53
C ASN A 67 -34.40 41.84 27.87
N LYS A 68 -33.78 41.06 27.00
CA LYS A 68 -32.32 41.00 26.88
C LYS A 68 -31.96 41.29 25.44
N THR A 69 -31.43 42.49 25.26
CA THR A 69 -30.73 42.99 24.08
C THR A 69 -30.11 41.87 23.24
N GLU A 70 -30.60 41.73 22.01
CA GLU A 70 -29.92 41.02 20.93
C GLU A 70 -28.52 41.62 20.77
N MET A 71 -27.50 40.91 21.26
CA MET A 71 -26.17 41.04 20.69
C MET A 71 -26.18 40.22 19.40
N THR A 72 -26.40 40.90 18.28
CA THR A 72 -26.03 40.41 16.96
C THR A 72 -24.51 40.29 16.95
N ALA A 73 -23.99 39.13 17.36
CA ALA A 73 -22.58 38.82 17.25
C ALA A 73 -22.27 38.64 15.76
N LYS A 74 -21.61 39.65 15.17
CA LYS A 74 -20.96 39.52 13.87
C LYS A 74 -20.01 38.32 13.92
N LYS A 75 -20.25 37.41 12.97
CA LYS A 75 -19.40 36.29 12.55
C LYS A 75 -17.94 36.76 12.36
N SER A 76 -17.05 36.42 13.29
CA SER A 76 -15.58 36.45 13.10
C SER A 76 -14.86 35.80 14.29
N ASN A 77 -13.94 34.86 13.97
CA ASN A 77 -12.99 34.12 14.83
C ASN A 77 -13.38 32.67 15.16
N LEU A 78 -13.25 31.75 14.20
CA LEU A 78 -13.39 30.30 14.41
C LEU A 78 -12.06 29.55 14.62
N LEU A 79 -10.90 30.22 14.49
CA LEU A 79 -9.59 29.71 14.89
C LEU A 79 -8.91 30.77 15.77
N ILE A 80 -8.59 30.43 17.02
CA ILE A 80 -8.13 31.40 18.05
C ILE A 80 -6.62 31.71 17.93
N CYS A 81 -5.87 30.91 17.17
CA CYS A 81 -4.43 31.06 16.97
C CYS A 81 -4.13 30.82 15.50
N GLU A 82 -3.27 31.67 14.90
CA GLU A 82 -2.82 31.55 13.50
C GLU A 82 -1.44 30.86 13.40
N GLU A 83 -0.56 31.11 14.38
CA GLU A 83 0.76 30.49 14.54
C GLU A 83 0.97 30.10 16.02
N ASP A 84 1.85 29.13 16.28
CA ASP A 84 2.28 28.67 17.61
C ASP A 84 1.11 28.35 18.57
N CYS A 85 0.12 27.61 18.06
CA CYS A 85 -1.03 27.13 18.81
C CYS A 85 -0.60 26.14 19.90
N ILE A 86 -0.79 26.51 21.16
CA ILE A 86 -0.49 25.68 22.32
C ILE A 86 -1.70 24.79 22.63
N ILE A 87 -1.54 23.47 22.49
CA ILE A 87 -2.56 22.46 22.76
C ILE A 87 -2.23 21.77 24.08
N SER A 88 -2.96 22.13 25.14
CA SER A 88 -2.70 21.58 26.48
C SER A 88 -3.35 20.22 26.74
N SER A 89 -4.52 19.93 26.14
CA SER A 89 -5.15 18.60 26.27
C SER A 89 -5.95 18.20 25.04
N LYS A 90 -6.94 19.01 24.63
CA LYS A 90 -7.76 18.74 23.44
C LYS A 90 -8.02 20.05 22.69
N MET A 91 -7.93 19.99 21.37
CA MET A 91 -8.36 21.04 20.46
C MET A 91 -9.25 20.40 19.38
N VAL A 92 -10.35 21.05 19.01
CA VAL A 92 -11.20 20.62 17.89
C VAL A 92 -11.24 21.75 16.87
N ILE A 93 -10.97 21.41 15.62
CA ILE A 93 -10.97 22.34 14.50
C ILE A 93 -12.17 22.00 13.62
N PRO A 94 -13.19 22.89 13.54
CA PRO A 94 -14.44 22.60 12.84
C PRO A 94 -14.26 22.79 11.33
N LEU A 95 -13.72 21.78 10.64
CA LEU A 95 -13.32 21.87 9.24
C LEU A 95 -14.53 21.96 8.32
N ASP A 96 -15.66 21.32 8.67
CA ASP A 96 -16.89 21.46 7.90
C ASP A 96 -17.36 22.92 7.87
N ASP A 97 -17.46 23.56 9.03
CA ASP A 97 -17.87 24.95 9.16
C ASP A 97 -16.94 25.91 8.41
N ILE A 98 -15.63 25.63 8.42
CA ILE A 98 -14.63 26.44 7.71
C ILE A 98 -14.86 26.34 6.19
N PHE A 99 -14.98 25.12 5.65
CA PHE A 99 -15.11 24.90 4.22
C PHE A 99 -16.53 25.14 3.66
N SER A 100 -17.58 25.05 4.48
CA SER A 100 -18.98 25.30 4.10
C SER A 100 -19.26 26.74 3.65
N SER A 101 -18.36 27.67 3.99
CA SER A 101 -18.45 29.10 3.62
C SER A 101 -18.08 29.40 2.16
N THR A 102 -17.62 28.41 1.39
CA THR A 102 -17.12 28.59 0.02
C THR A 102 -18.23 28.32 -1.02
N LEU A 103 -18.79 29.40 -1.59
CA LEU A 103 -20.03 29.39 -2.39
C LEU A 103 -19.86 29.25 -3.91
N ASP A 104 -18.63 29.18 -4.44
CA ASP A 104 -18.38 29.61 -5.84
C ASP A 104 -17.60 28.64 -6.74
N LEU A 105 -17.46 27.37 -6.34
CA LEU A 105 -16.79 26.35 -7.15
C LEU A 105 -17.72 25.12 -7.30
N ASP A 106 -17.94 24.68 -8.54
CA ASP A 106 -18.50 23.35 -8.79
C ASP A 106 -17.48 22.33 -8.25
N ARG A 107 -17.81 21.71 -7.10
CA ARG A 107 -17.07 20.63 -6.42
C ARG A 107 -15.56 20.88 -6.26
N PRO A 108 -15.11 21.87 -5.47
CA PRO A 108 -13.69 22.07 -5.24
C PRO A 108 -13.09 20.96 -4.37
N ASN A 109 -11.85 20.56 -4.68
CA ASN A 109 -11.02 19.81 -3.75
C ASN A 109 -10.74 20.69 -2.52
N LYS A 110 -10.86 20.10 -1.33
CA LYS A 110 -10.64 20.79 -0.05
C LYS A 110 -9.36 20.26 0.58
N VAL A 111 -8.45 21.13 1.00
CA VAL A 111 -7.14 20.73 1.51
C VAL A 111 -6.83 21.46 2.82
N ALA A 112 -6.43 20.72 3.85
CA ALA A 112 -6.02 21.26 5.15
C ALA A 112 -4.60 20.80 5.50
N LEU A 113 -3.72 21.73 5.87
CA LEU A 113 -2.36 21.49 6.33
C LEU A 113 -2.25 21.81 7.82
N PHE A 114 -1.57 20.96 8.59
CA PHE A 114 -1.25 21.17 10.00
C PHE A 114 0.20 20.79 10.29
N ASN A 115 0.96 21.64 10.98
CA ASN A 115 2.36 21.38 11.33
C ASN A 115 2.57 21.42 12.84
N PHE A 116 3.26 20.40 13.35
CA PHE A 116 3.48 20.15 14.77
C PHE A 116 4.96 20.09 15.09
N GLU A 117 5.35 20.68 16.22
CA GLU A 117 6.69 20.52 16.76
C GLU A 117 6.81 19.21 17.54
N LEU A 118 7.88 18.47 17.29
CA LEU A 118 8.17 17.18 17.91
C LEU A 118 9.37 17.28 18.85
N ASN A 119 9.27 16.56 19.97
CA ASN A 119 10.37 16.28 20.88
C ASN A 119 10.34 14.80 21.29
N ARG A 120 11.35 14.36 22.03
CA ARG A 120 11.51 12.94 22.42
C ARG A 120 10.40 12.37 23.33
N HIS A 121 9.48 13.20 23.79
CA HIS A 121 8.34 12.80 24.61
C HIS A 121 7.01 13.21 23.96
N SER A 122 7.02 13.51 22.65
CA SER A 122 5.80 13.87 21.93
C SER A 122 4.88 12.66 21.85
N ILE A 123 3.73 12.75 22.52
CA ILE A 123 2.68 11.73 22.48
C ILE A 123 1.36 12.45 22.23
N PHE A 124 0.76 12.26 21.06
CA PHE A 124 -0.50 12.90 20.71
C PHE A 124 -1.28 12.12 19.66
N ASN A 125 -2.57 12.40 19.55
CA ASN A 125 -3.46 11.78 18.59
C ASN A 125 -4.21 12.85 17.77
N LEU A 126 -4.38 12.57 16.48
CA LEU A 126 -5.21 13.31 15.54
C LEU A 126 -6.34 12.38 15.13
N ASN A 127 -7.57 12.76 15.44
CA ASN A 127 -8.77 12.03 15.05
C ASN A 127 -9.54 12.88 14.05
N LEU A 128 -9.63 12.40 12.82
CA LEU A 128 -10.47 12.97 11.78
C LEU A 128 -11.80 12.20 11.81
N GLU A 129 -12.82 12.82 12.41
CA GLU A 129 -14.10 12.26 12.85
C GLU A 129 -14.57 11.00 12.08
N ASP A 130 -14.54 9.83 12.73
CA ASP A 130 -14.96 8.52 12.17
C ASP A 130 -14.34 8.15 10.81
N ASN A 131 -13.18 8.72 10.45
CA ASN A 131 -12.45 8.41 9.22
C ASN A 131 -11.04 7.87 9.49
N VAL A 132 -10.20 8.62 10.20
CA VAL A 132 -8.80 8.25 10.44
C VAL A 132 -8.34 8.71 11.82
N ASP A 133 -7.63 7.82 12.51
CA ASP A 133 -6.88 8.06 13.74
C ASP A 133 -5.38 7.99 13.44
N ILE A 134 -4.66 9.08 13.73
CA ILE A 134 -3.20 9.14 13.65
C ILE A 134 -2.66 9.34 15.06
N THR A 135 -1.86 8.40 15.55
CA THR A 135 -1.23 8.49 16.87
C THR A 135 0.27 8.63 16.68
N ILE A 136 0.87 9.63 17.29
CA ILE A 136 2.32 9.74 17.44
C ILE A 136 2.66 9.35 18.88
N ASP A 137 3.59 8.41 19.01
CA ASP A 137 4.14 7.94 20.28
C ASP A 137 5.66 7.87 20.16
N GLU A 138 6.34 8.89 20.70
CA GLU A 138 7.80 9.06 20.63
C GLU A 138 8.36 9.03 19.19
N ASP A 139 9.05 7.94 18.80
CA ASP A 139 9.64 7.74 17.47
C ASP A 139 8.76 6.88 16.55
N GLU A 140 7.54 6.56 16.95
CA GLU A 140 6.59 5.78 16.17
C GLU A 140 5.31 6.56 15.85
N MET A 141 4.78 6.33 14.65
CA MET A 141 3.52 6.86 14.19
C MET A 141 2.62 5.70 13.74
N TYR A 142 1.40 5.73 14.21
CA TYR A 142 0.38 4.74 13.92
C TYR A 142 -0.78 5.42 13.18
N ILE A 143 -1.23 4.85 12.07
CA ILE A 143 -2.38 5.34 11.32
C ILE A 143 -3.40 4.22 11.24
N LEU A 144 -4.61 4.48 11.74
CA LEU A 144 -5.73 3.55 11.78
C LEU A 144 -6.91 4.19 11.03
N ALA A 145 -7.46 3.52 10.03
CA ALA A 145 -8.71 3.97 9.44
C ALA A 145 -9.89 3.55 10.33
N SER A 146 -10.93 4.36 10.46
CA SER A 146 -12.04 4.06 11.37
C SER A 146 -12.97 2.93 10.89
N ASP A 147 -12.62 2.22 9.80
CA ASP A 147 -13.35 1.02 9.39
C ASP A 147 -13.03 -0.18 10.32
N ILE A 148 -14.03 -1.05 10.52
CA ILE A 148 -14.06 -2.10 11.54
C ILE A 148 -12.97 -3.18 11.32
N ASN A 149 -12.30 -3.18 10.16
CA ASN A 149 -11.30 -4.18 9.78
C ASN A 149 -9.96 -3.56 9.37
N SER A 150 -9.71 -2.27 9.65
CA SER A 150 -8.50 -1.62 9.19
C SER A 150 -7.30 -2.07 10.03
N GLN A 151 -6.20 -2.40 9.37
CA GLN A 151 -4.94 -2.64 10.06
C GLN A 151 -4.27 -1.31 10.36
N GLN A 152 -3.79 -1.17 11.59
CA GLN A 152 -2.91 -0.09 11.99
C GLN A 152 -1.64 -0.12 11.15
N ILE A 153 -1.34 0.99 10.48
CA ILE A 153 -0.11 1.16 9.73
C ILE A 153 0.91 1.80 10.67
N ASN A 154 2.04 1.13 10.83
CA ASN A 154 3.10 1.57 11.72
C ASN A 154 4.25 2.15 10.90
N TYR A 155 4.64 3.37 11.22
CA TYR A 155 5.79 4.06 10.65
C TYR A 155 6.77 4.40 11.76
N LYS A 156 8.05 4.14 11.51
CA LYS A 156 9.12 4.62 12.39
C LYS A 156 9.63 5.96 11.88
N LEU A 157 9.53 6.98 12.70
CA LEU A 157 10.02 8.33 12.43
C LEU A 157 11.56 8.34 12.46
N GLN A 158 12.18 9.29 11.75
CA GLN A 158 13.63 9.46 11.82
C GLN A 158 14.06 9.96 13.21
N PRO A 159 15.19 9.47 13.74
CA PRO A 159 15.65 9.86 15.09
C PRO A 159 15.92 11.36 15.29
N ASP A 160 16.09 12.12 14.21
CA ASP A 160 16.37 13.56 14.21
C ASP A 160 15.17 14.42 13.80
N THR A 161 13.98 13.84 13.63
CA THR A 161 12.76 14.59 13.31
C THR A 161 12.38 15.52 14.46
N THR A 162 12.26 16.82 14.17
CA THR A 162 11.88 17.87 15.15
C THR A 162 10.54 18.51 14.83
N ALA A 163 9.96 18.26 13.67
CA ALA A 163 8.62 18.70 13.31
C ALA A 163 8.00 17.77 12.27
N ILE A 164 6.68 17.65 12.29
CA ILE A 164 5.91 16.87 11.33
C ILE A 164 4.72 17.69 10.83
N ALA A 165 4.55 17.76 9.51
CA ALA A 165 3.41 18.39 8.87
C ALA A 165 2.52 17.35 8.21
N PHE A 166 1.20 17.48 8.35
CA PHE A 166 0.18 16.67 7.69
C PHE A 166 -0.59 17.51 6.69
N ILE A 167 -0.92 16.92 5.54
CA ILE A 167 -1.89 17.44 4.58
C ILE A 167 -3.03 16.43 4.47
N PHE A 168 -4.25 16.90 4.65
CA PHE A 168 -5.49 16.17 4.44
C PHE A 168 -6.19 16.76 3.22
N GLU A 169 -6.49 15.95 2.23
CA GLU A 169 -7.19 16.34 1.00
C GLU A 169 -8.49 15.54 0.86
N ILE A 170 -9.59 16.24 0.61
CA ILE A 170 -10.88 15.65 0.22
C ILE A 170 -11.14 16.00 -1.24
N SER A 171 -11.15 14.97 -2.09
CA SER A 171 -11.41 15.08 -3.53
C SER A 171 -12.35 13.96 -3.97
N ASN A 172 -13.39 14.28 -4.74
CA ASN A 172 -14.35 13.29 -5.28
C ASN A 172 -14.94 12.30 -4.25
N GLY A 173 -15.02 12.69 -2.97
CA GLY A 173 -15.53 11.85 -1.88
C GLY A 173 -14.53 10.82 -1.32
N GLY A 174 -13.25 10.91 -1.70
CA GLY A 174 -12.13 10.19 -1.08
C GLY A 174 -11.30 11.11 -0.17
N LEU A 175 -10.55 10.49 0.76
CA LEU A 175 -9.62 11.18 1.66
C LEU A 175 -8.19 10.79 1.30
N ALA A 176 -7.32 11.77 1.04
CA ALA A 176 -5.90 11.57 0.85
C ALA A 176 -5.12 12.23 2.01
N ILE A 177 -4.09 11.55 2.51
CA ILE A 177 -3.24 12.05 3.60
C ILE A 177 -1.77 11.99 3.19
N ASN A 178 -1.05 13.10 3.31
CA ASN A 178 0.41 13.11 3.25
C ASN A 178 0.96 13.59 4.59
N TYR A 179 2.16 13.16 4.94
CA TYR A 179 2.95 13.78 6.00
C TYR A 179 4.37 14.10 5.55
N LEU A 180 4.99 15.05 6.22
CA LEU A 180 6.34 15.52 5.97
C LEU A 180 7.09 15.61 7.29
N GLU A 181 8.08 14.74 7.48
CA GLU A 181 9.03 14.83 8.59
C GLU A 181 10.08 15.91 8.28
N SER A 182 10.48 16.70 9.27
CA SER A 182 11.52 17.71 9.09
C SER A 182 12.38 17.87 10.33
N ASN A 183 13.64 18.24 10.11
CA ASN A 183 14.58 18.62 11.15
C ASN A 183 14.87 20.14 11.13
N SER A 184 15.24 20.69 12.27
CA SER A 184 15.59 22.12 12.45
C SER A 184 16.71 22.62 11.52
N ALA A 185 17.47 21.72 10.89
CA ALA A 185 18.66 22.02 10.07
C ALA A 185 18.44 21.93 8.55
N LYS A 186 17.22 21.67 8.07
CA LYS A 186 16.78 21.56 6.66
C LYS A 186 17.11 20.24 5.96
N GLN A 187 16.12 19.37 5.96
CA GLN A 187 15.49 18.80 4.77
C GLN A 187 14.19 18.11 5.22
N GLY A 188 13.11 18.28 4.46
CA GLY A 188 11.86 17.57 4.73
C GLY A 188 11.83 16.24 4.00
N ILE A 189 11.49 15.16 4.69
CA ILE A 189 11.27 13.81 4.13
C ILE A 189 9.76 13.62 3.95
N LEU A 190 9.32 13.57 2.70
CA LEU A 190 7.90 13.47 2.35
C LEU A 190 7.44 12.01 2.34
N SER A 191 6.28 11.75 2.94
CA SER A 191 5.62 10.46 2.89
C SER A 191 4.94 10.21 1.54
N PRO A 192 4.58 8.95 1.26
CA PRO A 192 3.56 8.66 0.28
C PRO A 192 2.23 9.32 0.67
N THR A 193 1.44 9.71 -0.33
CA THR A 193 0.02 10.01 -0.19
C THR A 193 -0.72 8.72 0.14
N LEU A 194 -1.34 8.67 1.30
CA LEU A 194 -2.22 7.59 1.72
C LEU A 194 -3.62 7.91 1.22
N ILE A 195 -4.14 7.13 0.28
CA ILE A 195 -5.48 7.32 -0.30
C ILE A 195 -6.43 6.38 0.43
N PHE A 196 -7.29 6.94 1.27
CA PHE A 196 -8.33 6.22 2.00
C PHE A 196 -9.59 6.15 1.14
N ASN A 197 -9.81 4.95 0.59
CA ASN A 197 -11.04 4.58 -0.09
C ASN A 197 -12.10 4.25 0.96
N ALA A 198 -12.70 5.29 1.55
CA ALA A 198 -13.77 5.10 2.53
C ALA A 198 -14.86 4.20 1.92
N GLU A 199 -15.19 3.08 2.57
CA GLU A 199 -16.39 2.35 2.25
C GLU A 199 -17.55 3.35 2.34
N ARG A 200 -18.16 3.72 1.21
CA ARG A 200 -19.31 4.64 0.98
C ARG A 200 -20.50 4.51 1.99
N LYS A 201 -20.28 4.52 3.30
CA LYS A 201 -21.27 4.69 4.37
C LYS A 201 -21.31 6.16 4.75
N ASN A 202 -20.16 6.83 4.76
CA ASN A 202 -20.05 8.27 4.95
C ASN A 202 -19.85 8.92 3.58
N ASN A 203 -20.84 9.64 3.07
CA ASN A 203 -20.63 10.55 1.94
C ASN A 203 -19.69 11.67 2.43
N LEU A 204 -18.39 11.57 2.15
CA LEU A 204 -17.39 12.64 2.37
C LEU A 204 -17.61 13.83 1.40
N SER A 205 -18.85 14.26 1.23
CA SER A 205 -19.19 15.54 0.60
C SER A 205 -18.76 16.74 1.46
N VAL A 206 -18.55 16.47 2.74
CA VAL A 206 -18.20 17.40 3.81
C VAL A 206 -16.80 17.05 4.34
N PHE A 207 -16.03 18.07 4.76
CA PHE A 207 -14.73 17.85 5.38
C PHE A 207 -14.96 17.57 6.88
N PRO A 208 -14.65 16.38 7.41
CA PRO A 208 -14.87 16.03 8.81
C PRO A 208 -14.02 16.87 9.77
N ASP A 209 -14.52 17.08 10.99
CA ASP A 209 -13.80 17.85 12.00
C ASP A 209 -12.52 17.14 12.48
N LEU A 210 -11.50 17.93 12.78
CA LEU A 210 -10.23 17.40 13.31
C LEU A 210 -10.16 17.62 14.82
N ALA A 211 -10.13 16.54 15.58
CA ALA A 211 -9.83 16.54 17.00
C ALA A 211 -8.35 16.20 17.25
N ILE A 212 -7.67 17.04 18.02
CA ILE A 212 -6.26 16.89 18.40
C ILE A 212 -6.21 16.65 19.89
N TYR A 213 -5.62 15.53 20.31
CA TYR A 213 -5.45 15.14 21.71
C TYR A 213 -3.97 15.16 22.07
N ASN A 214 -3.58 16.04 22.98
CA ASN A 214 -2.25 16.03 23.58
C ASN A 214 -2.23 15.05 24.75
N ASN A 215 -1.47 13.98 24.62
CA ASN A 215 -1.33 12.93 25.64
C ASN A 215 -0.03 13.09 26.45
N ILE A 216 0.70 14.20 26.29
CA ILE A 216 1.90 14.52 27.07
C ILE A 216 1.48 14.89 28.49
N LEU A 217 1.92 14.11 29.48
CA LEU A 217 1.54 14.28 30.89
C LEU A 217 1.91 15.65 31.49
N ASN A 218 2.97 16.32 31.01
CA ASN A 218 3.53 17.55 31.61
C ASN A 218 4.08 18.58 30.60
N GLY A 219 3.49 18.70 29.40
CA GLY A 219 3.96 19.69 28.42
C GLY A 219 2.95 19.96 27.30
N PRO A 220 2.94 21.17 26.71
CA PRO A 220 2.05 21.47 25.60
C PRO A 220 2.56 20.83 24.30
N LEU A 221 1.62 20.39 23.45
CA LEU A 221 1.87 20.17 22.03
C LEU A 221 1.77 21.53 21.33
N VAL A 222 2.76 21.86 20.50
CA VAL A 222 2.78 23.12 19.74
C VAL A 222 2.44 22.81 18.28
N MET A 223 1.34 23.36 17.80
CA MET A 223 0.98 23.40 16.39
C MET A 223 1.38 24.76 15.82
N ASN A 224 2.53 24.84 15.16
CA ASN A 224 3.13 26.11 14.76
C ASN A 224 2.47 26.74 13.54
N ARG A 225 1.88 25.95 12.63
CA ARG A 225 1.17 26.46 11.44
C ARG A 225 0.00 25.57 11.04
N HIS A 226 -1.04 26.19 10.48
CA HIS A 226 -2.11 25.52 9.78
C HIS A 226 -2.59 26.34 8.58
N LEU A 227 -3.19 25.67 7.60
CA LEU A 227 -3.66 26.30 6.37
C LEU A 227 -4.84 25.53 5.79
N MET A 228 -5.87 26.23 5.34
CA MET A 228 -7.02 25.61 4.67
C MET A 228 -7.25 26.28 3.32
N VAL A 229 -7.33 25.49 2.26
CA VAL A 229 -7.49 25.97 0.89
C VAL A 229 -8.53 25.16 0.13
N THR A 230 -9.24 25.80 -0.79
CA THR A 230 -10.04 25.14 -1.82
C THR A 230 -9.36 25.24 -3.17
N MET A 231 -9.55 24.22 -4.01
CA MET A 231 -8.94 24.11 -5.34
C MET A 231 -9.98 23.70 -6.38
N SER A 232 -9.88 24.25 -7.60
CA SER A 232 -10.73 23.84 -8.71
C SER A 232 -10.37 22.45 -9.27
N ASP A 233 -11.38 21.64 -9.60
CA ASP A 233 -11.28 20.29 -10.18
C ASP A 233 -10.44 20.19 -11.46
N ASP A 234 -10.27 21.30 -12.19
CA ASP A 234 -9.59 21.34 -13.49
C ASP A 234 -8.07 21.11 -13.39
N HIS A 235 -7.55 20.98 -12.16
CA HIS A 235 -6.19 20.53 -11.91
C HIS A 235 -6.11 19.01 -11.89
N ARG A 236 -6.35 18.39 -13.05
CA ARG A 236 -5.78 17.06 -13.33
C ARG A 236 -4.28 17.21 -13.19
N THR A 237 -3.73 16.80 -12.04
CA THR A 237 -2.30 16.67 -11.83
C THR A 237 -1.74 15.95 -13.05
N LYS A 238 -0.79 16.58 -13.76
CA LYS A 238 -0.06 15.86 -14.80
C LYS A 238 0.57 14.65 -14.10
N ARG A 239 0.01 13.47 -14.39
CA ARG A 239 0.43 12.18 -13.87
C ARG A 239 1.96 12.09 -14.01
N GLY A 240 2.64 11.67 -12.94
CA GLY A 240 4.05 11.29 -13.00
C GLY A 240 5.15 12.24 -12.56
N ALA A 241 4.85 13.40 -11.99
CA ALA A 241 5.92 14.31 -11.58
C ALA A 241 6.71 13.78 -10.36
N VAL A 242 7.91 13.25 -10.63
CA VAL A 242 8.88 12.71 -9.64
C VAL A 242 9.49 13.81 -8.78
N GLY A 243 9.72 13.53 -7.49
CA GLY A 243 10.63 14.29 -6.64
C GLY A 243 10.31 15.78 -6.52
N MET A 244 11.33 16.65 -6.54
CA MET A 244 11.22 18.11 -6.39
C MET A 244 10.21 18.79 -7.32
N MET A 245 9.87 18.17 -8.44
CA MET A 245 8.86 18.68 -9.37
C MET A 245 7.41 18.33 -8.98
N GLY A 246 7.20 17.35 -8.10
CA GLY A 246 5.87 16.97 -7.60
C GLY A 246 5.14 18.14 -6.94
N CYS A 247 5.82 18.92 -6.10
CA CYS A 247 5.27 20.15 -5.52
C CYS A 247 4.98 21.27 -6.54
N LEU A 248 5.57 21.23 -7.73
CA LEU A 248 5.31 22.24 -8.77
C LEU A 248 4.07 21.95 -9.59
N LEU A 249 3.65 20.67 -9.58
CA LEU A 249 2.58 20.14 -10.41
C LEU A 249 1.39 19.65 -9.57
N SER A 250 1.60 19.36 -8.28
CA SER A 250 0.57 19.09 -7.26
C SER A 250 0.37 20.33 -6.39
N GLY A 251 -0.85 20.88 -6.46
CA GLY A 251 -1.23 22.00 -5.61
C GLY A 251 -1.18 21.66 -4.11
N PRO A 252 -1.77 20.56 -3.64
CA PRO A 252 -1.68 20.18 -2.22
C PRO A 252 -0.23 20.10 -1.73
N LEU A 253 0.68 19.45 -2.46
CA LEU A 253 2.09 19.35 -2.06
C LEU A 253 2.83 20.69 -2.07
N ALA A 254 2.39 21.67 -2.86
CA ALA A 254 2.95 23.02 -2.84
C ALA A 254 2.78 23.71 -1.48
N LEU A 255 1.78 23.32 -0.68
CA LEU A 255 1.49 23.88 0.64
C LEU A 255 2.61 23.65 1.65
N TYR A 256 3.41 22.59 1.50
CA TYR A 256 4.56 22.34 2.37
C TYR A 256 5.62 23.44 2.32
N ASN A 257 5.69 24.22 1.22
CA ASN A 257 6.58 25.38 1.15
C ASN A 257 6.22 26.50 2.15
N VAL A 258 5.06 26.44 2.80
CA VAL A 258 4.70 27.34 3.90
C VAL A 258 5.36 26.92 5.21
N VAL A 259 5.72 25.65 5.41
CA VAL A 259 6.23 25.16 6.72
C VAL A 259 7.70 24.73 6.67
N VAL A 260 8.20 24.34 5.51
CA VAL A 260 9.61 24.02 5.32
C VAL A 260 10.23 24.85 4.19
N HIS A 261 11.51 25.18 4.35
CA HIS A 261 12.35 25.61 3.23
C HIS A 261 12.66 24.38 2.35
N GLY A 262 11.66 23.94 1.58
CA GLY A 262 11.71 22.71 0.79
C GLY A 262 12.70 22.75 -0.36
N ARG A 263 12.85 21.62 -1.06
CA ARG A 263 13.58 21.50 -2.34
C ARG A 263 12.70 21.81 -3.57
N CYS A 264 11.41 22.02 -3.37
CA CYS A 264 10.42 22.23 -4.42
C CYS A 264 10.58 23.58 -5.20
N ASN A 265 11.63 24.32 -4.89
CA ASN A 265 11.88 25.71 -5.26
C ASN A 265 13.37 25.95 -5.60
N GLN A 266 14.18 24.91 -5.83
CA GLN A 266 15.61 25.07 -6.17
C GLN A 266 15.85 25.75 -7.54
N VAL A 267 14.78 26.10 -8.26
CA VAL A 267 14.83 26.95 -9.45
C VAL A 267 13.95 28.18 -9.20
N GLU A 268 14.44 29.38 -9.48
CA GLU A 268 13.71 30.64 -9.25
C GLU A 268 12.36 30.71 -10.00
N SER A 269 12.24 29.99 -11.12
CA SER A 269 10.99 29.79 -11.87
C SER A 269 9.94 29.01 -11.07
N ALA A 270 10.36 28.03 -10.27
CA ALA A 270 9.49 27.22 -9.43
C ALA A 270 8.88 28.04 -8.28
N TRP A 271 9.69 28.92 -7.70
CA TRP A 271 9.25 29.89 -6.71
C TRP A 271 8.22 30.88 -7.25
N ALA A 272 8.40 31.35 -8.49
CA ALA A 272 7.44 32.21 -9.16
C ALA A 272 6.07 31.51 -9.37
N SER A 273 6.07 30.23 -9.75
CA SER A 273 4.86 29.42 -9.85
C SER A 273 4.16 29.25 -8.49
N ILE A 274 4.90 28.87 -7.45
CA ILE A 274 4.36 28.76 -6.07
C ILE A 274 3.74 30.09 -5.60
N LYS A 275 4.42 31.22 -5.86
CA LYS A 275 3.88 32.55 -5.56
C LYS A 275 2.64 32.90 -6.39
N SER A 276 2.57 32.42 -7.63
CA SER A 276 1.39 32.56 -8.51
C SER A 276 0.20 31.72 -8.02
N PHE A 277 0.46 30.49 -7.55
CA PHE A 277 -0.53 29.60 -6.94
C PHE A 277 -1.20 30.28 -5.73
N PHE A 278 -0.41 30.78 -4.77
CA PHE A 278 -0.93 31.52 -3.60
C PHE A 278 -1.48 32.91 -3.93
N GLY A 279 -1.12 33.48 -5.09
CA GLY A 279 -1.55 34.80 -5.54
C GLY A 279 -2.88 34.80 -6.30
N GLY A 280 -3.52 33.65 -6.52
CA GLY A 280 -4.80 33.52 -7.22
C GLY A 280 -4.75 33.85 -8.73
N LYS A 281 -3.55 33.84 -9.33
CA LYS A 281 -3.33 34.25 -10.73
C LYS A 281 -3.22 33.08 -11.72
N ASP A 282 -3.21 31.85 -11.23
CA ASP A 282 -3.10 30.63 -12.04
C ASP A 282 -4.46 29.98 -12.34
N LYS A 283 -4.52 29.15 -13.38
CA LYS A 283 -5.68 28.34 -13.77
C LYS A 283 -6.13 27.36 -12.68
N ALA A 284 -5.23 27.02 -11.75
CA ALA A 284 -5.44 26.13 -10.61
C ALA A 284 -6.26 26.72 -9.44
N LYS A 285 -6.57 28.03 -9.49
CA LYS A 285 -7.27 28.82 -8.46
C LYS A 285 -7.33 28.16 -7.08
N MET A 286 -6.23 28.25 -6.32
CA MET A 286 -6.30 28.04 -4.88
C MET A 286 -6.94 29.26 -4.22
N GLN A 287 -7.98 29.02 -3.45
CA GLN A 287 -8.57 30.05 -2.61
C GLN A 287 -8.25 29.72 -1.15
N LEU A 288 -7.54 30.64 -0.50
CA LEU A 288 -7.28 30.55 0.93
C LEU A 288 -8.60 30.73 1.70
N VAL A 289 -8.91 29.77 2.55
CA VAL A 289 -10.11 29.76 3.40
C VAL A 289 -9.73 30.17 4.82
N ALA A 290 -8.61 29.66 5.35
CA ALA A 290 -8.08 30.01 6.67
C ALA A 290 -6.56 29.82 6.76
N GLY A 291 -5.92 30.55 7.70
CA GLY A 291 -4.47 30.54 7.93
C GLY A 291 -3.71 31.61 7.12
N SER A 292 -2.37 31.56 7.17
CA SER A 292 -1.47 32.47 6.45
C SER A 292 -0.61 31.72 5.42
N ALA A 293 -0.70 32.13 4.16
CA ALA A 293 -0.09 31.45 3.02
C ALA A 293 1.24 32.09 2.56
N THR A 294 2.10 32.50 3.50
CA THR A 294 3.40 33.06 3.13
C THR A 294 4.40 31.94 2.87
N ALA A 295 4.58 31.59 1.61
CA ALA A 295 5.62 30.64 1.21
C ALA A 295 6.99 31.08 1.72
N LEU A 296 7.84 30.12 2.09
CA LEU A 296 9.20 30.34 2.55
C LEU A 296 10.19 30.35 1.39
N LYS A 297 11.01 31.40 1.31
CA LYS A 297 12.02 31.53 0.23
C LYS A 297 13.04 30.37 0.31
N PRO A 298 13.45 29.78 -0.83
CA PRO A 298 14.50 28.77 -0.87
C PRO A 298 15.82 29.23 -0.25
N HIS A 299 16.59 28.25 0.23
CA HIS A 299 18.02 28.44 0.50
C HIS A 299 18.84 28.20 -0.77
N PRO A 300 20.00 28.85 -0.92
CA PRO A 300 20.93 28.54 -2.02
C PRO A 300 21.28 27.04 -1.99
N ALA A 301 21.29 26.38 -3.15
CA ALA A 301 21.61 24.96 -3.24
C ALA A 301 23.02 24.67 -2.68
N PRO A 302 23.22 23.59 -1.90
CA PRO A 302 24.56 23.09 -1.61
C PRO A 302 25.19 22.48 -2.88
N SER A 303 26.53 22.40 -2.91
CA SER A 303 27.35 21.96 -4.05
C SER A 303 26.87 20.66 -4.73
N GLU A 304 27.08 20.53 -6.05
CA GLU A 304 26.68 19.41 -6.94
C GLU A 304 26.94 17.99 -6.38
N GLU A 305 27.91 17.82 -5.47
CA GLU A 305 28.20 16.54 -4.80
C GLU A 305 27.10 16.09 -3.81
N ALA A 306 26.35 17.04 -3.21
CA ALA A 306 25.22 16.76 -2.32
C ALA A 306 23.92 16.42 -3.08
N GLU A 307 23.78 16.89 -4.32
CA GLU A 307 22.66 16.54 -5.21
C GLU A 307 22.72 15.07 -5.66
N LYS A 308 23.93 14.54 -5.94
CA LYS A 308 24.12 13.13 -6.35
C LYS A 308 23.70 12.11 -5.29
N GLN A 309 23.70 12.48 -4.01
CA GLN A 309 23.34 11.57 -2.92
C GLN A 309 21.85 11.57 -2.58
N SER A 310 21.04 12.44 -3.20
CA SER A 310 19.75 12.79 -2.63
C SER A 310 18.53 12.66 -3.56
N GLU A 311 18.63 11.78 -4.56
CA GLU A 311 17.45 11.15 -5.16
C GLU A 311 16.88 10.09 -4.21
N ILE A 312 16.32 10.54 -3.09
CA ILE A 312 15.53 9.67 -2.20
C ILE A 312 14.17 9.47 -2.89
N LEU A 313 14.09 8.40 -3.66
CA LEU A 313 12.86 7.93 -4.27
C LEU A 313 11.98 7.29 -3.20
N ALA A 314 11.11 8.11 -2.61
CA ALA A 314 10.05 7.67 -1.71
C ALA A 314 8.84 7.16 -2.52
N LEU A 315 8.09 6.23 -1.94
CA LEU A 315 6.75 5.86 -2.43
C LEU A 315 5.85 7.12 -2.41
N THR A 316 5.00 7.35 -3.41
CA THR A 316 4.18 8.59 -3.49
C THR A 316 2.71 8.33 -3.26
N HIS A 317 2.23 7.11 -3.44
CA HIS A 317 0.83 6.77 -3.20
C HIS A 317 0.74 5.37 -2.58
N ILE A 318 -0.17 5.19 -1.61
CA ILE A 318 -0.61 3.93 -1.02
C ILE A 318 -2.13 3.96 -1.00
N ASP A 319 -2.78 2.99 -1.63
CA ASP A 319 -4.23 2.81 -1.47
C ASP A 319 -4.56 2.07 -0.17
N LEU A 320 -5.50 2.61 0.60
CA LEU A 320 -5.94 2.15 1.93
C LEU A 320 -7.48 2.02 2.04
N PRO A 321 -7.98 1.05 2.82
CA PRO A 321 -7.24 -0.11 3.32
C PRO A 321 -6.67 -0.90 2.14
N SER A 322 -5.55 -1.62 2.34
CA SER A 322 -5.00 -2.50 1.29
C SER A 322 -6.16 -3.26 0.67
N LEU A 323 -6.29 -3.24 -0.65
CA LEU A 323 -7.49 -3.58 -1.41
C LEU A 323 -8.11 -4.92 -0.91
N HIS A 324 -9.01 -4.85 0.08
CA HIS A 324 -9.54 -5.96 0.88
C HIS A 324 -8.53 -6.86 1.62
N GLN A 325 -7.32 -6.40 1.97
CA GLN A 325 -6.23 -7.24 2.50
C GLN A 325 -5.93 -8.40 1.54
N GLN A 326 -5.86 -8.08 0.25
CA GLN A 326 -5.71 -9.07 -0.81
C GLN A 326 -4.61 -8.74 -1.82
N SER A 327 -3.45 -8.33 -1.33
CA SER A 327 -2.37 -7.86 -2.18
C SER A 327 -1.74 -8.96 -3.04
N LEU A 328 -1.82 -10.23 -2.63
CA LEU A 328 -1.44 -11.36 -3.49
C LEU A 328 -2.61 -11.84 -4.33
N THR A 329 -3.79 -12.03 -3.70
CA THR A 329 -4.91 -12.73 -4.34
C THR A 329 -5.72 -11.86 -5.29
N LEU A 330 -5.93 -10.57 -5.00
CA LEU A 330 -6.75 -9.71 -5.83
C LEU A 330 -6.14 -9.45 -7.22
N PRO A 331 -4.85 -9.08 -7.35
CA PRO A 331 -4.24 -8.92 -8.67
C PRO A 331 -4.16 -10.23 -9.44
N ALA A 332 -3.93 -11.33 -8.73
CA ALA A 332 -3.91 -12.66 -9.31
C ALA A 332 -5.27 -13.06 -9.91
N VAL A 333 -6.36 -12.72 -9.22
CA VAL A 333 -7.73 -12.93 -9.68
C VAL A 333 -8.09 -11.99 -10.82
N ALA A 334 -7.69 -10.71 -10.76
CA ALA A 334 -7.89 -9.76 -11.85
C ALA A 334 -7.29 -10.31 -13.15
N LYS A 335 -6.06 -10.80 -13.05
CA LYS A 335 -5.33 -11.41 -14.15
C LYS A 335 -5.95 -12.72 -14.62
N ALA A 336 -6.31 -13.61 -13.70
CA ALA A 336 -6.96 -14.87 -14.06
C ALA A 336 -8.32 -14.68 -14.71
N CYS A 337 -9.08 -13.65 -14.32
CA CYS A 337 -10.38 -13.35 -14.90
C CYS A 337 -10.30 -12.39 -16.09
N ASN A 338 -9.10 -11.92 -16.46
CA ASN A 338 -8.88 -10.88 -17.46
C ASN A 338 -9.76 -9.65 -17.23
N ILE A 339 -9.85 -9.15 -16.00
CA ILE A 339 -10.60 -7.95 -15.66
C ILE A 339 -9.68 -6.92 -15.01
N PRO A 340 -9.90 -5.61 -15.25
CA PRO A 340 -9.23 -4.54 -14.53
C PRO A 340 -9.31 -4.73 -13.01
N LEU A 341 -8.21 -4.45 -12.31
CA LEU A 341 -8.15 -4.56 -10.85
C LEU A 341 -9.19 -3.62 -10.19
N GLU A 342 -9.38 -2.42 -10.73
CA GLU A 342 -10.42 -1.46 -10.31
C GLU A 342 -11.83 -2.07 -10.24
N ASN A 343 -12.17 -2.99 -11.16
CA ASN A 343 -13.48 -3.63 -11.19
C ASN A 343 -13.67 -4.60 -10.01
N LEU A 344 -12.58 -5.17 -9.49
CA LEU A 344 -12.61 -6.02 -8.30
C LEU A 344 -12.73 -5.23 -7.00
N VAL A 345 -12.22 -4.01 -7.00
CA VAL A 345 -12.17 -3.10 -5.84
C VAL A 345 -13.43 -2.25 -5.76
N SER A 346 -14.07 -1.97 -6.90
CA SER A 346 -15.26 -1.13 -6.95
C SER A 346 -16.48 -1.77 -6.27
N ARG A 347 -17.23 -0.98 -5.48
CA ARG A 347 -18.50 -1.44 -4.83
C ARG A 347 -19.58 -1.89 -5.83
N ARG A 348 -19.47 -1.53 -7.11
CA ARG A 348 -20.39 -1.98 -8.17
C ARG A 348 -19.63 -2.92 -9.08
N PHE A 349 -19.41 -4.13 -8.59
CA PHE A 349 -19.04 -5.23 -9.46
C PHE A 349 -20.00 -5.25 -10.66
N PRO A 350 -19.50 -5.15 -11.90
CA PRO A 350 -20.36 -5.30 -13.07
C PRO A 350 -21.11 -6.62 -12.92
N ARG A 351 -22.44 -6.60 -12.99
CA ARG A 351 -23.25 -7.82 -12.87
C ARG A 351 -22.80 -8.78 -13.99
N GLN A 352 -22.14 -9.87 -13.63
CA GLN A 352 -21.93 -10.98 -14.56
C GLN A 352 -23.27 -11.70 -14.69
N ILE A 353 -23.70 -11.91 -15.94
CA ILE A 353 -25.02 -12.44 -16.26
C ILE A 353 -25.02 -13.98 -16.18
N ASP A 354 -23.85 -14.63 -16.29
CA ASP A 354 -23.68 -16.09 -16.27
C ASP A 354 -22.51 -16.56 -15.38
N GLY A 355 -22.72 -17.63 -14.61
CA GLY A 355 -21.71 -18.28 -13.74
C GLY A 355 -21.45 -17.59 -12.39
N PRO A 356 -20.60 -18.17 -11.50
CA PRO A 356 -20.12 -17.43 -10.34
C PRO A 356 -19.28 -16.28 -10.88
N ALA A 357 -19.53 -15.06 -10.42
CA ALA A 357 -18.81 -13.93 -10.98
C ALA A 357 -17.30 -14.10 -10.71
N CYS A 358 -16.52 -14.45 -11.76
CA CYS A 358 -15.16 -15.01 -11.67
C CYS A 358 -14.32 -14.29 -10.63
N GLY A 359 -14.29 -12.95 -10.74
CA GLY A 359 -13.55 -12.08 -9.86
C GLY A 359 -13.96 -12.20 -8.38
N SER A 360 -15.25 -12.02 -8.09
CA SER A 360 -15.74 -12.03 -6.72
C SER A 360 -15.64 -13.41 -6.08
N TRP A 361 -15.87 -14.48 -6.84
CA TRP A 361 -15.83 -15.84 -6.30
C TRP A 361 -14.40 -16.26 -5.96
N LEU A 362 -13.46 -16.05 -6.89
CA LEU A 362 -12.07 -16.44 -6.70
C LEU A 362 -11.35 -15.56 -5.66
N SER A 363 -11.69 -14.28 -5.55
CA SER A 363 -11.08 -13.39 -4.54
C SER A 363 -11.38 -13.88 -3.13
N HIS A 364 -12.65 -14.09 -2.78
CA HIS A 364 -13.02 -14.62 -1.46
C HIS A 364 -12.43 -16.01 -1.20
N LEU A 365 -12.46 -16.91 -2.19
CA LEU A 365 -11.94 -18.26 -2.04
C LEU A 365 -10.44 -18.27 -1.75
N LEU A 366 -9.65 -17.51 -2.52
CA LEU A 366 -8.20 -17.45 -2.30
C LEU A 366 -7.82 -16.66 -1.05
N ALA A 367 -8.63 -15.68 -0.64
CA ALA A 367 -8.46 -15.01 0.64
C ALA A 367 -8.64 -15.99 1.82
N ASP A 368 -9.73 -16.77 1.82
CA ASP A 368 -9.98 -17.80 2.85
C ASP A 368 -8.86 -18.87 2.87
N PHE A 369 -8.39 -19.32 1.70
CA PHE A 369 -7.23 -20.22 1.61
C PHE A 369 -5.97 -19.59 2.23
N THR A 370 -5.72 -18.31 1.94
CA THR A 370 -4.56 -17.58 2.47
C THR A 370 -4.67 -17.37 3.97
N LEU A 371 -5.86 -17.13 4.52
CA LEU A 371 -6.08 -17.04 5.97
C LEU A 371 -5.76 -18.36 6.69
N LEU A 372 -6.18 -19.49 6.12
CA LEU A 372 -5.98 -20.80 6.73
C LEU A 372 -4.54 -21.31 6.62
N PHE A 373 -3.89 -21.07 5.48
CA PHE A 373 -2.61 -21.72 5.14
C PHE A 373 -1.44 -20.73 4.96
N GLY A 374 -1.70 -19.42 4.93
CA GLY A 374 -0.72 -18.36 4.63
C GLY A 374 0.36 -18.13 5.68
N ASN A 375 0.27 -18.76 6.85
CA ASN A 375 1.30 -18.68 7.89
C ASN A 375 2.54 -19.55 7.58
N SER A 376 2.58 -20.19 6.41
CA SER A 376 3.63 -21.13 6.02
C SER A 376 3.75 -21.21 4.50
N LEU A 377 4.96 -21.04 3.95
CA LEU A 377 5.22 -21.24 2.51
C LEU A 377 4.97 -22.68 2.04
N ARG A 378 5.06 -23.65 2.95
CA ARG A 378 4.77 -25.04 2.62
C ARG A 378 3.27 -25.26 2.45
N ASP A 379 2.48 -24.68 3.34
CA ASP A 379 1.04 -24.90 3.36
C ASP A 379 0.31 -23.95 2.41
N TRP A 380 0.85 -22.75 2.18
CA TRP A 380 0.45 -21.88 1.08
C TRP A 380 1.20 -22.27 -0.19
N SER A 381 0.84 -23.41 -0.78
CA SER A 381 1.47 -23.92 -1.99
C SER A 381 0.46 -24.60 -2.92
N THR A 382 0.78 -24.69 -4.21
CA THR A 382 -0.08 -25.36 -5.19
C THR A 382 -0.37 -26.82 -4.80
N GLU A 383 0.60 -27.52 -4.21
CA GLU A 383 0.42 -28.90 -3.76
C GLU A 383 -0.62 -28.98 -2.63
N ARG A 384 -0.53 -28.11 -1.62
CA ARG A 384 -1.54 -28.06 -0.56
C ARG A 384 -2.90 -27.68 -1.11
N LEU A 385 -2.97 -26.69 -2.01
CA LEU A 385 -4.22 -26.26 -2.62
C LEU A 385 -4.91 -27.42 -3.35
N ARG A 386 -4.17 -28.21 -4.14
CA ARG A 386 -4.71 -29.40 -4.82
C ARG A 386 -5.27 -30.42 -3.84
N GLN A 387 -4.53 -30.72 -2.77
CA GLN A 387 -4.99 -31.64 -1.72
C GLN A 387 -6.27 -31.15 -1.05
N VAL A 388 -6.37 -29.85 -0.76
CA VAL A 388 -7.59 -29.23 -0.19
C VAL A 388 -8.74 -29.30 -1.20
N LEU A 389 -8.50 -29.03 -2.48
CA LEU A 389 -9.53 -29.10 -3.53
C LEU A 389 -10.08 -30.52 -3.66
N ASP A 390 -9.21 -31.53 -3.75
CA ASP A 390 -9.63 -32.92 -3.85
C ASP A 390 -10.41 -33.36 -2.60
N SER A 391 -9.88 -33.06 -1.41
CA SER A 391 -10.55 -33.38 -0.13
C SER A 391 -11.90 -32.68 0.01
N ALA A 392 -12.01 -31.41 -0.38
CA ALA A 392 -13.24 -30.62 -0.30
C ALA A 392 -14.36 -31.19 -1.19
N ILE A 393 -13.98 -31.69 -2.36
CA ILE A 393 -14.90 -32.26 -3.35
C ILE A 393 -15.30 -33.68 -2.93
N ASP A 394 -14.37 -34.48 -2.42
CA ASP A 394 -14.58 -35.90 -2.18
C ASP A 394 -15.17 -36.18 -0.78
N THR A 395 -14.83 -35.36 0.23
CA THR A 395 -15.10 -35.68 1.65
C THR A 395 -15.74 -34.57 2.48
N ASP A 396 -16.10 -33.42 1.90
CA ASP A 396 -16.70 -32.29 2.65
C ASP A 396 -15.77 -31.70 3.73
N SER A 397 -14.46 -31.76 3.51
CA SER A 397 -13.47 -31.26 4.48
C SER A 397 -12.23 -30.74 3.76
N SER A 398 -11.52 -29.78 4.36
CA SER A 398 -10.19 -29.40 3.87
C SER A 398 -9.17 -30.53 3.97
N GLY A 399 -9.44 -31.57 4.77
CA GLY A 399 -8.52 -32.67 5.04
C GLY A 399 -7.49 -32.36 6.14
N TYR A 400 -7.59 -31.19 6.78
CA TYR A 400 -6.66 -30.73 7.80
C TYR A 400 -7.38 -30.25 9.06
N ALA A 401 -6.71 -30.37 10.21
CA ALA A 401 -7.16 -29.74 11.44
C ALA A 401 -6.85 -28.24 11.37
N VAL A 402 -7.89 -27.43 11.17
CA VAL A 402 -7.79 -25.97 11.15
C VAL A 402 -8.40 -25.36 12.41
N LEU A 403 -7.84 -24.24 12.85
CA LEU A 403 -8.30 -23.54 14.06
C LEU A 403 -9.56 -22.70 13.79
N ASP A 404 -9.66 -22.10 12.60
CA ASP A 404 -10.79 -21.28 12.18
C ASP A 404 -11.74 -22.10 11.30
N THR A 405 -12.68 -22.77 11.95
CA THR A 405 -13.71 -23.58 11.29
C THR A 405 -14.69 -22.74 10.48
N GLY A 406 -14.88 -21.46 10.83
CA GLY A 406 -15.75 -20.55 10.09
C GLY A 406 -15.16 -20.24 8.70
N THR A 407 -13.87 -19.92 8.65
CA THR A 407 -13.14 -19.71 7.39
C THR A 407 -13.03 -20.99 6.57
N GLU A 408 -12.84 -22.15 7.21
CA GLU A 408 -12.87 -23.44 6.51
C GLU A 408 -14.21 -23.70 5.82
N LEU A 409 -15.33 -23.50 6.53
CA LEU A 409 -16.66 -23.68 5.97
C LEU A 409 -16.91 -22.77 4.77
N ARG A 410 -16.49 -21.50 4.83
CA ARG A 410 -16.59 -20.57 3.70
C ARG A 410 -15.76 -21.03 2.50
N LEU A 411 -14.51 -21.46 2.73
CA LEU A 411 -13.66 -22.02 1.69
C LEU A 411 -14.32 -23.23 1.01
N MET A 412 -14.85 -24.17 1.80
CA MET A 412 -15.52 -25.37 1.28
C MET A 412 -16.76 -25.01 0.46
N GLN A 413 -17.59 -24.09 0.95
CA GLN A 413 -18.75 -23.58 0.24
C GLN A 413 -18.36 -22.90 -1.09
N GLY A 414 -17.28 -22.12 -1.09
CA GLY A 414 -16.72 -21.48 -2.28
C GLY A 414 -16.30 -22.51 -3.34
N ILE A 415 -15.55 -23.54 -2.94
CA ILE A 415 -15.12 -24.62 -3.85
C ILE A 415 -16.33 -25.34 -4.44
N ARG A 416 -17.30 -25.73 -3.61
CA ARG A 416 -18.52 -26.43 -4.05
C ARG A 416 -19.37 -25.62 -5.00
N ARG A 417 -19.48 -24.32 -4.73
CA ARG A 417 -20.19 -23.40 -5.63
C ARG A 417 -19.56 -23.42 -7.01
N GLY A 418 -18.23 -23.28 -7.08
CA GLY A 418 -17.49 -23.37 -8.34
C GLY A 418 -17.71 -24.71 -9.05
N VAL A 419 -17.59 -25.82 -8.34
CA VAL A 419 -17.78 -27.16 -8.91
C VAL A 419 -19.22 -27.38 -9.42
N ARG A 420 -20.23 -26.88 -8.69
CA ARG A 420 -21.64 -26.98 -9.09
C ARG A 420 -21.94 -26.15 -10.34
N GLU A 421 -21.36 -24.96 -10.45
CA GLU A 421 -21.70 -23.99 -11.51
C GLU A 421 -20.82 -24.15 -12.76
N LEU A 422 -19.58 -24.61 -12.62
CA LEU A 422 -18.59 -24.75 -13.72
C LEU A 422 -18.22 -26.21 -14.03
N GLY A 423 -18.49 -27.15 -13.13
CA GLY A 423 -17.97 -28.52 -13.17
C GLY A 423 -16.59 -28.66 -12.51
N ARG A 424 -16.22 -29.89 -12.12
CA ARG A 424 -14.99 -30.18 -11.34
C ARG A 424 -13.72 -29.67 -12.04
N THR A 425 -13.52 -30.05 -13.30
CA THR A 425 -12.30 -29.74 -14.03
C THR A 425 -12.10 -28.24 -14.20
N GLU A 426 -13.14 -27.52 -14.61
CA GLU A 426 -13.04 -26.08 -14.84
C GLU A 426 -12.86 -25.31 -13.54
N ALA A 427 -13.58 -25.68 -12.48
CA ALA A 427 -13.42 -25.05 -11.17
C ALA A 427 -11.98 -25.22 -10.64
N ILE A 428 -11.42 -26.44 -10.70
CA ILE A 428 -10.03 -26.71 -10.29
C ILE A 428 -9.05 -25.90 -11.13
N ASN A 429 -9.24 -25.85 -12.45
CA ASN A 429 -8.35 -25.09 -13.34
C ASN A 429 -8.37 -23.60 -13.03
N GLN A 430 -9.54 -22.98 -12.86
CA GLN A 430 -9.63 -21.55 -12.56
C GLN A 430 -9.03 -21.21 -11.19
N ILE A 431 -9.29 -22.02 -10.16
CA ILE A 431 -8.72 -21.83 -8.82
C ILE A 431 -7.19 -21.96 -8.86
N THR A 432 -6.69 -23.03 -9.49
CA THR A 432 -5.25 -23.30 -9.58
C THR A 432 -4.53 -22.23 -10.41
N ARG A 433 -5.11 -21.80 -11.54
CA ARG A 433 -4.54 -20.72 -12.37
C ARG A 433 -4.44 -19.41 -11.61
N SER A 434 -5.50 -19.05 -10.89
CA SER A 434 -5.51 -17.83 -10.06
C SER A 434 -4.48 -17.91 -8.95
N PHE A 435 -4.36 -19.07 -8.29
CA PHE A 435 -3.37 -19.26 -7.24
C PHE A 435 -1.93 -19.21 -7.78
N HIS A 436 -1.66 -19.76 -8.97
CA HIS A 436 -0.35 -19.62 -9.60
C HIS A 436 0.06 -18.17 -9.86
N TYR A 437 -0.89 -17.31 -10.23
CA TYR A 437 -0.60 -15.88 -10.31
C TYR A 437 -0.29 -15.27 -8.93
N ALA A 438 -1.00 -15.67 -7.88
CA ALA A 438 -0.69 -15.22 -6.51
C ALA A 438 0.71 -15.70 -6.05
N GLU A 439 1.07 -16.95 -6.31
CA GLU A 439 2.41 -17.49 -6.04
C GLU A 439 3.50 -16.69 -6.78
N ARG A 440 3.22 -16.27 -8.02
CA ARG A 440 4.15 -15.44 -8.79
C ARG A 440 4.30 -14.02 -8.20
N GLU A 441 3.21 -13.40 -7.77
CA GLU A 441 3.25 -12.09 -7.10
C GLU A 441 4.08 -12.18 -5.79
N LEU A 442 3.91 -13.25 -5.02
CA LEU A 442 4.73 -13.52 -3.83
C LEU A 442 6.21 -13.74 -4.19
N ALA A 443 6.47 -14.49 -5.27
CA ALA A 443 7.82 -14.72 -5.75
C ALA A 443 8.52 -13.41 -6.17
N HIS A 444 7.80 -12.52 -6.85
CA HIS A 444 8.32 -11.20 -7.23
C HIS A 444 8.62 -10.34 -6.01
N TYR A 445 7.76 -10.37 -4.99
CA TYR A 445 8.01 -9.69 -3.73
C TYR A 445 9.36 -10.14 -3.13
N TYR A 446 9.56 -11.44 -2.90
CA TYR A 446 10.81 -11.92 -2.29
C TYR A 446 12.06 -11.68 -3.15
N LEU A 447 11.96 -11.77 -4.48
CA LEU A 447 13.08 -11.45 -5.37
C LEU A 447 13.45 -9.97 -5.33
N GLN A 448 12.50 -9.08 -5.03
CA GLN A 448 12.72 -7.63 -4.95
C GLN A 448 13.14 -7.17 -3.55
N THR A 449 12.79 -7.92 -2.51
CA THR A 449 13.09 -7.61 -1.10
C THR A 449 14.22 -8.46 -0.52
N ASP A 450 14.95 -9.18 -1.36
CA ASP A 450 16.07 -10.05 -0.96
C ASP A 450 15.68 -11.10 0.08
N GLY A 451 14.50 -11.71 -0.13
CA GLY A 451 13.96 -12.75 0.75
C GLY A 451 13.57 -12.23 2.13
N GLU A 452 12.91 -11.07 2.21
CA GLU A 452 12.37 -10.52 3.45
C GLU A 452 11.53 -11.53 4.23
N ASP A 453 11.62 -11.51 5.56
CA ASP A 453 11.00 -12.48 6.47
C ASP A 453 9.51 -12.20 6.71
N ALA A 454 8.74 -12.21 5.63
CA ALA A 454 7.29 -12.08 5.66
C ALA A 454 6.65 -13.39 5.20
N MET A 455 5.65 -13.90 5.93
CA MET A 455 4.85 -15.05 5.48
C MET A 455 3.80 -14.61 4.44
N PRO A 456 3.27 -15.52 3.60
CA PRO A 456 2.22 -15.18 2.64
C PRO A 456 1.05 -14.38 3.22
N SER A 457 0.58 -14.73 4.42
CA SER A 457 -0.48 -14.00 5.13
C SER A 457 -0.10 -12.57 5.49
N ALA A 458 1.17 -12.30 5.77
CA ALA A 458 1.67 -10.95 6.01
C ALA A 458 1.81 -10.15 4.71
N VAL A 459 2.32 -10.78 3.65
CA VAL A 459 2.47 -10.15 2.32
C VAL A 459 1.10 -9.81 1.71
N GLN A 460 0.12 -10.68 1.91
CA GLN A 460 -1.28 -10.48 1.54
C GLN A 460 -1.88 -9.18 2.10
N ASN A 461 -1.39 -8.70 3.25
CA ASN A 461 -1.87 -7.49 3.91
C ASN A 461 -1.11 -6.22 3.51
N LEU A 462 0.00 -6.34 2.77
CA LEU A 462 0.80 -5.18 2.36
C LEU A 462 -0.01 -4.21 1.51
N PRO A 463 0.36 -2.93 1.45
CA PRO A 463 -0.25 -2.02 0.51
C PRO A 463 0.01 -2.46 -0.94
N LEU A 464 -1.04 -2.47 -1.76
CA LEU A 464 -0.98 -2.77 -3.19
C LEU A 464 -1.18 -1.47 -3.96
N GLY A 465 -0.26 -1.16 -4.88
CA GLY A 465 -0.40 -0.07 -5.83
C GLY A 465 -0.29 -0.57 -7.27
N HIS A 466 -1.05 0.06 -8.17
CA HIS A 466 -0.95 -0.18 -9.60
C HIS A 466 -0.14 0.96 -10.25
N TYR A 467 0.85 0.57 -11.06
CA TYR A 467 1.80 1.50 -11.66
C TYR A 467 1.83 1.36 -13.18
N VAL A 468 1.88 2.49 -13.87
CA VAL A 468 1.90 2.57 -15.33
C VAL A 468 3.09 3.41 -15.79
N LEU A 469 3.80 2.93 -16.81
CA LEU A 469 4.82 3.67 -17.51
C LEU A 469 4.26 4.20 -18.83
N PRO A 470 4.01 5.53 -18.96
CA PRO A 470 3.62 6.13 -20.23
C PRO A 470 4.80 6.21 -21.20
N LEU A 471 4.59 5.80 -22.45
CA LEU A 471 5.64 5.65 -23.46
C LEU A 471 5.79 6.87 -24.39
N ASP A 472 4.73 7.65 -24.60
CA ASP A 472 4.69 8.79 -25.53
C ASP A 472 5.91 9.72 -25.37
N ASN A 473 6.20 10.10 -24.13
CA ASN A 473 7.32 10.99 -23.79
C ASN A 473 8.44 10.27 -23.04
N TYR A 474 8.46 8.93 -23.06
CA TYR A 474 9.46 8.18 -22.32
C TYR A 474 10.88 8.43 -22.83
N THR A 475 11.75 8.83 -21.91
CA THR A 475 13.20 8.95 -22.09
C THR A 475 13.88 8.32 -20.87
N PRO A 476 14.71 7.27 -21.05
CA PRO A 476 15.50 6.70 -19.97
C PRO A 476 16.35 7.76 -19.26
N ILE A 477 16.39 7.72 -17.92
CA ILE A 477 17.19 8.67 -17.12
C ILE A 477 18.68 8.48 -17.37
N THR A 478 19.11 7.23 -17.57
CA THR A 478 20.51 6.88 -17.82
C THR A 478 20.60 5.88 -18.96
N GLU A 479 21.34 6.24 -20.01
CA GLU A 479 21.61 5.33 -21.12
C GLU A 479 23.00 5.54 -21.75
N PRO A 480 23.80 4.47 -21.95
CA PRO A 480 23.53 3.09 -21.58
C PRO A 480 23.44 2.91 -20.06
N VAL A 481 22.64 1.96 -19.59
CA VAL A 481 22.58 1.62 -18.17
C VAL A 481 23.94 1.10 -17.74
N PRO A 482 24.61 1.71 -16.76
CA PRO A 482 25.91 1.25 -16.31
C PRO A 482 25.81 -0.14 -15.68
N VAL A 483 26.74 -1.03 -16.04
CA VAL A 483 26.89 -2.32 -15.35
C VAL A 483 27.52 -2.05 -14.00
N ARG A 484 26.81 -2.42 -12.92
CA ARG A 484 27.38 -2.35 -11.57
C ARG A 484 27.88 -3.73 -11.17
N ILE A 485 29.12 -3.80 -10.71
CA ILE A 485 29.76 -5.05 -10.29
C ILE A 485 30.26 -4.90 -8.86
N ARG A 486 30.14 -5.95 -8.07
CA ARG A 486 30.71 -5.97 -6.72
C ARG A 486 32.19 -6.29 -6.81
N ARG A 487 33.06 -5.35 -6.42
CA ARG A 487 34.50 -5.56 -6.30
C ARG A 487 35.00 -5.15 -4.92
N ASN A 488 35.86 -5.98 -4.33
CA ASN A 488 36.40 -5.77 -2.98
C ASN A 488 35.31 -5.47 -1.93
N GLY A 489 34.14 -6.10 -2.07
CA GLY A 489 33.01 -5.89 -1.16
C GLY A 489 32.17 -4.64 -1.40
N GLU A 490 32.53 -3.77 -2.37
CA GLU A 490 31.80 -2.54 -2.71
C GLU A 490 31.18 -2.59 -4.11
N TRP A 491 30.12 -1.80 -4.34
CA TRP A 491 29.44 -1.72 -5.62
C TRP A 491 30.01 -0.61 -6.50
N GLU A 492 30.81 -0.97 -7.49
CA GLU A 492 31.40 -0.05 -8.46
C GLU A 492 30.73 -0.13 -9.83
N THR A 493 30.85 0.95 -10.60
CA THR A 493 30.43 0.98 -12.01
C THR A 493 31.55 0.45 -12.88
N SER A 494 31.26 -0.53 -13.73
CA SER A 494 32.22 -1.07 -14.68
C SER A 494 32.25 -0.27 -15.97
N GLU A 495 33.41 0.23 -16.36
CA GLU A 495 33.62 0.87 -17.66
C GLU A 495 33.88 -0.14 -18.79
N SER A 496 34.26 -1.37 -18.43
CA SER A 496 34.62 -2.44 -19.37
C SER A 496 33.45 -3.34 -19.77
N LEU A 497 32.36 -3.33 -19.01
CA LEU A 497 31.19 -4.18 -19.24
C LEU A 497 30.01 -3.34 -19.74
N ALA A 498 29.27 -3.90 -20.69
CA ALA A 498 28.03 -3.31 -21.19
C ALA A 498 26.95 -4.39 -21.33
N PHE A 499 25.70 -4.01 -21.07
CA PHE A 499 24.56 -4.87 -21.34
C PHE A 499 24.29 -4.93 -22.84
N GLN A 500 24.22 -6.15 -23.38
CA GLN A 500 23.71 -6.44 -24.71
C GLN A 500 22.25 -6.90 -24.55
N ILE A 501 21.32 -6.33 -25.31
CA ILE A 501 19.89 -6.56 -25.06
C ILE A 501 19.15 -6.85 -26.36
N GLU A 502 18.54 -8.02 -26.40
CA GLU A 502 17.77 -8.53 -27.54
C GLU A 502 16.32 -8.81 -27.11
N ILE A 503 15.40 -8.85 -28.07
CA ILE A 503 13.97 -9.09 -27.81
C ILE A 503 13.48 -10.23 -28.70
N ILE A 504 12.81 -11.20 -28.09
CA ILE A 504 12.01 -12.21 -28.78
C ILE A 504 10.57 -11.70 -28.75
N SER A 505 10.04 -11.38 -29.92
CA SER A 505 8.70 -10.83 -30.09
C SER A 505 7.65 -11.85 -30.52
N GLY A 506 8.09 -13.00 -31.03
CA GLY A 506 7.22 -14.01 -31.63
C GLY A 506 6.77 -13.69 -33.06
N GLU A 507 7.02 -12.47 -33.55
CA GLU A 507 6.64 -12.03 -34.90
C GLU A 507 7.59 -12.55 -35.99
N HIS A 508 8.88 -12.67 -35.67
CA HIS A 508 9.94 -13.09 -36.60
C HIS A 508 10.51 -14.46 -36.21
N GLN A 509 9.67 -15.49 -36.17
CA GLN A 509 10.01 -16.81 -35.60
C GLN A 509 11.29 -17.44 -36.17
N GLU A 510 11.56 -17.26 -37.47
CA GLU A 510 12.76 -17.77 -38.12
C GLU A 510 14.04 -17.06 -37.66
N GLU A 511 14.00 -15.73 -37.59
CA GLU A 511 15.14 -14.90 -37.17
C GLU A 511 15.40 -15.01 -35.66
N GLU A 512 14.34 -15.19 -34.87
CA GLU A 512 14.41 -15.31 -33.42
C GLU A 512 14.71 -16.74 -32.93
N ARG A 513 14.74 -17.74 -33.84
CA ARG A 513 14.86 -19.16 -33.47
C ARG A 513 16.10 -19.44 -32.63
N GLU A 514 17.26 -18.96 -33.05
CA GLU A 514 18.53 -19.22 -32.36
C GLU A 514 18.55 -18.56 -30.98
N LEU A 515 18.10 -17.31 -30.88
CA LEU A 515 18.00 -16.59 -29.61
C LEU A 515 17.03 -17.29 -28.65
N ARG A 516 15.89 -17.78 -29.15
CA ARG A 516 14.93 -18.53 -28.36
C ARG A 516 15.50 -19.85 -27.87
N ALA A 517 16.15 -20.63 -28.73
CA ALA A 517 16.78 -21.88 -28.35
C ALA A 517 17.85 -21.67 -27.26
N ALA A 518 18.72 -20.66 -27.42
CA ALA A 518 19.72 -20.30 -26.41
C ALA A 518 19.07 -19.83 -25.09
N SER A 519 17.98 -19.06 -25.16
CA SER A 519 17.25 -18.61 -23.96
C SER A 519 16.58 -19.76 -23.24
N LEU A 520 16.03 -20.74 -23.99
CA LEU A 520 15.46 -21.97 -23.45
C LEU A 520 16.51 -22.85 -22.78
N GLU A 521 17.69 -22.99 -23.38
CA GLU A 521 18.80 -23.72 -22.77
C GLU A 521 19.20 -23.12 -21.42
N VAL A 522 19.37 -21.79 -21.37
CA VAL A 522 19.76 -21.08 -20.15
C VAL A 522 18.67 -21.14 -19.07
N ILE A 523 17.40 -20.93 -19.41
CA ILE A 523 16.32 -20.98 -18.41
C ILE A 523 16.12 -22.41 -17.87
N ASN A 524 16.35 -23.44 -18.69
CA ASN A 524 16.36 -24.83 -18.25
C ASN A 524 17.50 -25.11 -17.27
N GLU A 525 18.72 -24.63 -17.56
CA GLU A 525 19.85 -24.74 -16.63
C GLU A 525 19.53 -24.08 -15.29
N TRP A 526 18.95 -22.87 -15.31
CA TRP A 526 18.57 -22.16 -14.09
C TRP A 526 17.48 -22.90 -13.33
N PHE A 527 16.44 -23.36 -14.02
CA PHE A 527 15.36 -24.18 -13.46
C PHE A 527 15.93 -25.40 -12.75
N ASP A 528 16.73 -26.22 -13.43
CA ASP A 528 17.33 -27.43 -12.86
C ASP A 528 18.21 -27.11 -11.65
N LYS A 529 18.98 -26.01 -11.71
CA LYS A 529 19.78 -25.56 -10.57
C LYS A 529 18.91 -25.23 -9.36
N TYR A 530 17.86 -24.42 -9.50
CA TYR A 530 16.99 -24.08 -8.37
C TYR A 530 16.22 -25.30 -7.85
N TYR A 531 15.81 -26.22 -8.73
CA TYR A 531 15.12 -27.44 -8.34
C TYR A 531 16.04 -28.46 -7.64
N SER A 532 17.33 -28.45 -7.94
CA SER A 532 18.35 -29.24 -7.23
C SER A 532 18.65 -28.72 -5.81
N LEU A 533 18.47 -27.43 -5.57
CA LEU A 533 18.73 -26.80 -4.26
C LEU A 533 17.60 -27.09 -3.30
N THR A 534 17.88 -27.75 -2.18
CA THR A 534 16.94 -27.84 -1.08
C THR A 534 16.76 -26.47 -0.45
N TYR A 535 15.52 -26.01 -0.32
CA TYR A 535 15.17 -24.90 0.55
C TYR A 535 14.42 -25.44 1.77
N GLY A 536 14.55 -24.77 2.92
CA GLY A 536 13.93 -25.16 4.18
C GLY A 536 12.46 -25.52 4.01
N THR A 537 12.13 -26.81 4.07
CA THR A 537 10.77 -27.38 3.98
C THR A 537 9.91 -27.05 5.21
N MET A 538 10.39 -26.18 6.08
CA MET A 538 9.92 -25.96 7.45
C MET A 538 9.86 -27.23 8.31
N LEU A 539 10.41 -28.37 7.87
CA LEU A 539 10.45 -29.62 8.63
C LEU A 539 11.69 -30.43 8.28
N THR A 540 12.55 -30.65 9.28
CA THR A 540 13.60 -31.66 9.18
C THR A 540 13.29 -32.81 10.12
N LYS A 541 13.55 -34.03 9.69
CA LYS A 541 13.45 -35.17 10.59
C LYS A 541 14.66 -35.16 11.50
N ASN A 542 14.43 -34.97 12.79
CA ASN A 542 15.48 -35.11 13.79
C ASN A 542 16.03 -36.53 13.71
N LYS A 543 17.34 -36.65 13.47
CA LYS A 543 18.02 -37.93 13.23
C LYS A 543 17.94 -38.89 14.43
N GLU A 544 17.82 -38.37 15.63
CA GLU A 544 17.78 -39.15 16.87
C GLU A 544 16.34 -39.52 17.23
N THR A 545 15.44 -38.53 17.25
CA THR A 545 14.06 -38.73 17.71
C THR A 545 13.09 -39.17 16.61
N HIS A 546 13.53 -39.14 15.35
CA HIS A 546 12.71 -39.36 14.16
C HIS A 546 11.47 -38.45 14.05
N LYS A 547 11.38 -37.42 14.91
CA LYS A 547 10.31 -36.42 14.90
C LYS A 547 10.64 -35.32 13.92
N GLU A 548 9.62 -34.78 13.28
CA GLU A 548 9.78 -33.59 12.46
C GLU A 548 9.98 -32.36 13.37
N VAL A 549 11.04 -31.60 13.09
CA VAL A 549 11.40 -30.38 13.78
C VAL A 549 11.30 -29.23 12.79
N ARG A 550 10.61 -28.17 13.21
CA ARG A 550 10.48 -26.96 12.40
C ARG A 550 11.83 -26.25 12.30
N VAL A 551 12.32 -26.07 11.09
CA VAL A 551 13.52 -25.26 10.82
C VAL A 551 13.06 -23.90 10.29
N PRO A 552 13.59 -22.79 10.83
CA PRO A 552 13.30 -21.46 10.31
C PRO A 552 13.66 -21.36 8.82
N VAL A 553 12.78 -20.73 8.04
CA VAL A 553 13.04 -20.44 6.62
C VAL A 553 13.99 -19.24 6.55
N THR A 554 15.07 -19.39 5.79
CA THR A 554 16.05 -18.31 5.57
C THR A 554 15.66 -17.42 4.39
N SER A 555 16.29 -16.25 4.25
CA SER A 555 16.11 -15.40 3.07
C SER A 555 16.49 -16.12 1.78
N ALA A 556 17.58 -16.92 1.81
CA ALA A 556 18.00 -17.74 0.67
C ALA A 556 16.93 -18.77 0.29
N ASP A 557 16.26 -19.39 1.26
CA ASP A 557 15.18 -20.36 1.00
C ASP A 557 14.01 -19.69 0.25
N ARG A 558 13.61 -18.48 0.66
CA ARG A 558 12.57 -17.69 -0.01
C ARG A 558 12.97 -17.30 -1.43
N ILE A 559 14.23 -16.92 -1.65
CA ILE A 559 14.77 -16.63 -2.98
C ILE A 559 14.73 -17.89 -3.86
N ILE A 560 15.17 -19.04 -3.35
CA ILE A 560 15.14 -20.32 -4.08
C ILE A 560 13.70 -20.70 -4.44
N TYR A 561 12.77 -20.64 -3.48
CA TYR A 561 11.34 -20.88 -3.72
C TYR A 561 10.80 -20.00 -4.86
N SER A 562 11.08 -18.69 -4.78
CA SER A 562 10.64 -17.70 -5.77
C SER A 562 11.25 -17.92 -7.15
N ALA A 563 12.53 -18.29 -7.19
CA ALA A 563 13.25 -18.57 -8.41
C ALA A 563 12.73 -19.84 -9.10
N ARG A 564 12.26 -20.86 -8.35
CA ARG A 564 11.59 -22.04 -8.92
C ARG A 564 10.29 -21.64 -9.64
N ILE A 565 9.45 -20.83 -8.99
CA ILE A 565 8.18 -20.37 -9.58
C ILE A 565 8.43 -19.56 -10.85
N THR A 566 9.31 -18.57 -10.77
CA THR A 566 9.59 -17.66 -11.89
C THR A 566 10.30 -18.36 -13.05
N SER A 567 11.27 -19.24 -12.79
CA SER A 567 11.94 -20.02 -13.84
C SER A 567 11.00 -20.99 -14.55
N ASN A 568 10.12 -21.67 -13.81
CA ASN A 568 9.12 -22.56 -14.41
C ASN A 568 8.16 -21.79 -15.33
N SER A 569 7.65 -20.63 -14.89
CA SER A 569 6.76 -19.80 -15.69
C SER A 569 7.45 -19.26 -16.95
N LEU A 570 8.69 -18.76 -16.85
CA LEU A 570 9.45 -18.29 -18.01
C LEU A 570 9.71 -19.42 -19.01
N LYS A 571 10.09 -20.60 -18.51
CA LYS A 571 10.31 -21.80 -19.34
C LYS A 571 9.06 -22.14 -20.15
N ILE A 572 7.91 -22.29 -19.50
CA ILE A 572 6.65 -22.65 -20.15
C ILE A 572 6.29 -21.65 -21.26
N HIS A 573 6.31 -20.35 -20.97
CA HIS A 573 5.90 -19.35 -21.94
C HIS A 573 6.90 -19.19 -23.11
N LEU A 574 8.20 -19.39 -22.85
CA LEU A 574 9.21 -19.45 -23.91
C LEU A 574 9.06 -20.68 -24.80
N GLU A 575 8.69 -21.84 -24.24
CA GLU A 575 8.47 -23.10 -24.97
C GLU A 575 7.22 -23.03 -25.86
N GLU A 576 6.13 -22.50 -25.32
CA GLU A 576 4.84 -22.43 -26.01
C GLU A 576 4.78 -21.37 -27.12
N ASN A 577 5.75 -20.45 -27.18
CA ASN A 577 5.77 -19.31 -28.09
C ASN A 577 4.43 -18.55 -28.07
N THR A 578 3.92 -18.33 -26.86
CA THR A 578 2.54 -17.90 -26.64
C THR A 578 2.32 -16.53 -27.29
N PRO A 579 1.37 -16.41 -28.24
CA PRO A 579 1.07 -15.14 -28.88
C PRO A 579 0.72 -14.06 -27.85
N GLY A 580 1.32 -12.88 -27.97
CA GLY A 580 1.11 -11.77 -27.04
C GLY A 580 2.18 -11.64 -25.95
N TYR A 581 3.14 -12.56 -25.86
CA TYR A 581 4.30 -12.45 -24.97
C TYR A 581 5.52 -11.87 -25.70
N LEU A 582 6.30 -11.08 -24.97
CA LEU A 582 7.59 -10.53 -25.36
C LEU A 582 8.63 -10.91 -24.31
N PHE A 583 9.79 -11.38 -24.76
CA PHE A 583 10.90 -11.69 -23.87
C PHE A 583 12.08 -10.77 -24.18
N VAL A 584 12.61 -10.12 -23.15
CA VAL A 584 13.80 -9.29 -23.23
C VAL A 584 14.96 -10.07 -22.63
N ILE A 585 15.96 -10.32 -23.46
CA ILE A 585 17.13 -11.12 -23.12
C ILE A 585 18.31 -10.18 -22.88
N VAL A 586 18.84 -10.15 -21.66
CA VAL A 586 19.98 -9.32 -21.30
C VAL A 586 21.22 -10.19 -21.17
N LYS A 587 22.27 -9.82 -21.90
CA LYS A 587 23.56 -10.49 -21.94
C LYS A 587 24.69 -9.59 -21.45
N ILE A 588 25.74 -10.18 -20.90
CA ILE A 588 27.04 -9.56 -20.68
C ILE A 588 28.10 -10.48 -21.29
N ASN A 589 28.96 -9.94 -22.16
CA ASN A 589 30.00 -10.70 -22.85
C ASN A 589 29.45 -11.97 -23.54
N GLY A 590 28.24 -11.91 -24.12
CA GLY A 590 27.56 -13.03 -24.76
C GLY A 590 26.82 -14.00 -23.81
N GLU A 591 27.07 -13.94 -22.50
CA GLU A 591 26.36 -14.77 -21.50
C GLU A 591 25.01 -14.14 -21.15
N ILE A 592 23.91 -14.91 -21.22
CA ILE A 592 22.59 -14.47 -20.77
C ILE A 592 22.59 -14.39 -19.24
N ILE A 593 22.25 -13.24 -18.69
CA ILE A 593 22.27 -12.99 -17.24
C ILE A 593 20.90 -12.61 -16.66
N HIS A 594 19.94 -12.20 -17.50
CA HIS A 594 18.62 -11.80 -17.06
C HIS A 594 17.60 -11.94 -18.19
N LEU A 595 16.41 -12.41 -17.82
CA LEU A 595 15.23 -12.49 -18.68
C LEU A 595 14.11 -11.66 -18.06
N LEU A 596 13.45 -10.86 -18.88
CA LEU A 596 12.23 -10.14 -18.52
C LEU A 596 11.14 -10.54 -19.51
N GLU A 597 9.96 -10.85 -18.97
CA GLU A 597 8.77 -11.17 -19.73
C GLU A 597 7.75 -10.04 -19.60
N ALA A 598 7.19 -9.65 -20.74
CA ALA A 598 6.04 -8.77 -20.81
C ALA A 598 4.94 -9.41 -21.66
N GLU A 599 3.69 -9.14 -21.35
CA GLU A 599 2.55 -9.68 -22.09
C GLU A 599 1.58 -8.57 -22.48
N LYS A 600 0.80 -8.78 -23.55
CA LYS A 600 -0.27 -7.86 -23.93
C LYS A 600 -1.28 -7.75 -22.80
N TYR A 601 -1.69 -6.52 -22.48
CA TYR A 601 -2.72 -6.30 -21.48
C TYR A 601 -4.08 -6.76 -22.01
N GLN A 602 -4.85 -7.50 -21.21
CA GLN A 602 -6.14 -8.06 -21.62
C GLN A 602 -7.25 -7.60 -20.67
N ILE A 603 -8.38 -7.20 -21.26
CA ILE A 603 -9.63 -6.92 -20.55
C ILE A 603 -10.74 -7.70 -21.23
N ASN A 604 -11.52 -8.46 -20.46
CA ASN A 604 -12.58 -9.34 -20.90
C ASN A 604 -12.15 -10.30 -22.02
N ASN A 605 -10.93 -10.83 -21.93
CA ASN A 605 -10.26 -11.67 -22.94
C ASN A 605 -9.95 -10.94 -24.28
N GLU A 606 -10.06 -9.62 -24.33
CA GLU A 606 -9.70 -8.82 -25.49
C GLU A 606 -8.37 -8.08 -25.23
N PRO A 607 -7.37 -8.23 -26.12
CA PRO A 607 -6.15 -7.46 -26.05
C PRO A 607 -6.43 -5.97 -26.14
N GLN A 608 -5.88 -5.19 -25.21
CA GLN A 608 -5.98 -3.74 -25.21
C GLN A 608 -4.85 -3.17 -26.06
N GLU A 609 -5.22 -2.64 -27.23
CA GLU A 609 -4.28 -2.02 -28.14
C GLU A 609 -3.53 -0.88 -27.46
N GLY A 610 -2.20 -0.90 -27.55
CA GLY A 610 -1.34 0.10 -26.91
C GLY A 610 -1.03 -0.13 -25.44
N HIS A 611 -1.37 -1.30 -24.86
CA HIS A 611 -1.07 -1.62 -23.45
C HIS A 611 -0.33 -2.96 -23.29
N TYR A 612 0.71 -2.96 -22.47
CA TYR A 612 1.49 -4.15 -22.07
C TYR A 612 1.60 -4.26 -20.55
N TYR A 613 1.84 -5.45 -20.02
CA TYR A 613 2.03 -5.70 -18.59
C TYR A 613 3.39 -6.36 -18.35
N LEU A 614 4.14 -5.93 -17.33
CA LEU A 614 5.37 -6.59 -16.89
C LEU A 614 5.02 -7.88 -16.13
N ALA A 615 5.18 -9.02 -16.79
CA ALA A 615 4.58 -10.28 -16.34
C ALA A 615 5.49 -11.10 -15.44
N ASN A 616 6.80 -11.18 -15.74
CA ASN A 616 7.74 -12.02 -15.00
C ASN A 616 9.19 -11.60 -15.25
N PHE A 617 10.12 -12.00 -14.39
CA PHE A 617 11.54 -11.78 -14.61
C PHE A 617 12.38 -12.75 -13.78
N LEU A 618 13.62 -13.01 -14.23
CA LEU A 618 14.60 -13.77 -13.46
C LEU A 618 16.02 -13.39 -13.86
N THR A 619 16.90 -13.31 -12.86
CA THR A 619 18.34 -13.07 -13.02
C THR A 619 19.10 -14.36 -12.72
N ALA A 620 20.27 -14.54 -13.35
CA ALA A 620 21.08 -15.73 -13.22
C ALA A 620 21.32 -16.12 -11.74
N PRO A 621 21.31 -17.43 -11.41
CA PRO A 621 21.43 -17.94 -10.04
C PRO A 621 22.61 -17.39 -9.24
N LYS A 622 23.77 -17.20 -9.90
CA LYS A 622 24.97 -16.65 -9.26
C LYS A 622 24.80 -15.25 -8.69
N TYR A 623 23.87 -14.45 -9.24
CA TYR A 623 23.65 -13.06 -8.84
C TYR A 623 22.49 -12.84 -7.88
N ILE A 624 21.68 -13.88 -7.60
CA ILE A 624 20.53 -13.76 -6.68
C ILE A 624 20.67 -14.62 -5.43
N ILE A 625 21.22 -15.84 -5.54
CA ILE A 625 21.36 -16.73 -4.36
C ILE A 625 22.34 -16.12 -3.36
N ASN A 626 23.41 -15.52 -3.88
CA ASN A 626 24.40 -14.78 -3.11
C ASN A 626 24.57 -13.39 -3.74
N ALA A 627 23.53 -12.55 -3.64
CA ALA A 627 23.50 -11.22 -4.28
C ALA A 627 24.65 -10.29 -3.88
N ASP A 628 25.28 -10.57 -2.74
CA ASP A 628 26.39 -9.82 -2.17
C ASP A 628 27.76 -10.49 -2.36
N SER A 629 27.84 -11.55 -3.16
CA SER A 629 29.11 -12.18 -3.50
C SER A 629 29.95 -11.33 -4.45
N GLU A 630 31.27 -11.44 -4.34
CA GLU A 630 32.24 -10.81 -5.24
C GLU A 630 31.95 -11.18 -6.71
N GLY A 631 31.98 -10.19 -7.60
CA GLY A 631 31.63 -10.36 -9.01
C GLY A 631 30.12 -10.36 -9.31
N SER A 632 29.26 -10.18 -8.30
CA SER A 632 27.82 -10.03 -8.53
C SER A 632 27.50 -8.80 -9.38
N ILE A 633 26.46 -8.90 -10.22
CA ILE A 633 26.10 -7.87 -11.20
C ILE A 633 24.72 -7.28 -10.88
N ARG A 634 24.60 -5.96 -10.99
CA ARG A 634 23.34 -5.20 -10.86
C ARG A 634 23.11 -4.30 -12.08
N GLY A 635 21.85 -3.99 -12.36
CA GLY A 635 21.41 -3.10 -13.45
C GLY A 635 20.70 -3.80 -14.61
N ALA A 636 20.75 -5.13 -14.68
CA ALA A 636 20.20 -5.90 -15.80
C ALA A 636 18.68 -5.72 -15.98
N GLY A 637 17.90 -5.75 -14.90
CA GLY A 637 16.45 -5.52 -14.96
C GLY A 637 16.08 -4.10 -15.41
N THR A 638 16.84 -3.10 -14.98
CA THR A 638 16.68 -1.72 -15.45
C THR A 638 16.96 -1.59 -16.94
N ALA A 639 18.05 -2.21 -17.40
CA ALA A 639 18.41 -2.26 -18.81
C ALA A 639 17.31 -2.94 -19.65
N ALA A 640 16.75 -4.06 -19.16
CA ALA A 640 15.67 -4.77 -19.81
C ALA A 640 14.42 -3.89 -19.97
N VAL A 641 13.99 -3.21 -18.91
CA VAL A 641 12.80 -2.34 -18.96
C VAL A 641 13.01 -1.15 -19.91
N HIS A 642 14.17 -0.49 -19.89
CA HIS A 642 14.45 0.60 -20.83
C HIS A 642 14.42 0.12 -22.28
N ARG A 643 14.99 -1.05 -22.57
CA ARG A 643 14.98 -1.63 -23.92
C ARG A 643 13.55 -1.99 -24.36
N LEU A 644 12.77 -2.61 -23.47
CA LEU A 644 11.36 -2.93 -23.71
C LEU A 644 10.55 -1.67 -24.02
N ALA A 645 10.67 -0.65 -23.17
CA ALA A 645 9.93 0.60 -23.33
C ALA A 645 10.25 1.29 -24.67
N ARG A 646 11.51 1.32 -25.10
CA ARG A 646 11.87 1.81 -26.44
C ARG A 646 11.23 0.98 -27.54
N HIS A 647 11.32 -0.34 -27.46
CA HIS A 647 10.78 -1.25 -28.47
C HIS A 647 9.26 -1.05 -28.63
N LEU A 648 8.55 -1.03 -27.50
CA LEU A 648 7.11 -0.83 -27.46
C LEU A 648 6.70 0.58 -27.94
N LYS A 649 7.43 1.62 -27.54
CA LYS A 649 7.24 2.99 -28.03
C LYS A 649 7.34 3.07 -29.55
N ASN A 650 8.37 2.43 -30.13
CA ASN A 650 8.56 2.40 -31.59
C ASN A 650 7.44 1.63 -32.32
N LYS A 651 6.73 0.76 -31.62
CA LYS A 651 5.54 0.04 -32.12
C LYS A 651 4.22 0.78 -31.85
N GLY A 652 4.27 2.01 -31.32
CA GLY A 652 3.06 2.81 -31.04
C GLY A 652 2.29 2.33 -29.80
N VAL A 653 2.94 1.64 -28.88
CA VAL A 653 2.35 1.29 -27.58
C VAL A 653 2.42 2.49 -26.65
N ASN A 654 1.35 2.70 -25.89
CA ASN A 654 1.17 3.87 -25.03
C ASN A 654 1.60 3.59 -23.58
N PHE A 655 1.36 2.39 -23.06
CA PHE A 655 1.50 2.11 -21.63
C PHE A 655 2.11 0.74 -21.31
N ILE A 656 2.95 0.69 -20.27
CA ILE A 656 3.39 -0.56 -19.62
C ILE A 656 2.90 -0.58 -18.16
N HIS A 657 2.17 -1.60 -17.77
CA HIS A 657 1.56 -1.79 -16.46
C HIS A 657 2.42 -2.68 -15.54
N SER A 658 2.33 -2.46 -14.23
CA SER A 658 2.98 -3.28 -13.21
C SER A 658 2.27 -3.13 -11.86
N ASN A 659 2.02 -4.24 -11.19
CA ASN A 659 1.65 -4.23 -9.77
C ASN A 659 2.87 -3.98 -8.89
N VAL A 660 2.64 -3.38 -7.72
CA VAL A 660 3.66 -3.03 -6.74
C VAL A 660 3.15 -3.34 -5.34
N LEU A 661 3.83 -4.27 -4.67
CA LEU A 661 3.43 -4.83 -3.37
C LEU A 661 4.29 -4.36 -2.19
N SER A 662 5.31 -3.54 -2.46
CA SER A 662 6.28 -3.13 -1.44
C SER A 662 6.93 -1.79 -1.75
N HIS A 663 7.38 -1.11 -0.70
CA HIS A 663 8.17 0.11 -0.82
C HIS A 663 9.43 -0.06 -1.72
N PRO A 664 10.24 -1.13 -1.57
CA PRO A 664 11.38 -1.37 -2.46
C PRO A 664 10.98 -1.52 -3.93
N SER A 665 9.89 -2.23 -4.21
CA SER A 665 9.38 -2.43 -5.57
C SER A 665 8.96 -1.10 -6.20
N ALA A 666 8.18 -0.30 -5.47
CA ALA A 666 7.72 1.00 -5.93
C ALA A 666 8.87 1.94 -6.25
N ARG A 667 9.90 1.93 -5.39
CA ARG A 667 11.12 2.70 -5.57
C ARG A 667 11.82 2.34 -6.89
N VAL A 668 11.91 1.06 -7.21
CA VAL A 668 12.50 0.60 -8.49
C VAL A 668 11.62 1.01 -9.67
N LYS A 669 10.31 0.84 -9.60
CA LYS A 669 9.39 1.21 -10.70
C LYS A 669 9.45 2.71 -11.01
N LYS A 670 9.51 3.56 -10.00
CA LYS A 670 9.70 5.00 -10.18
C LYS A 670 11.02 5.38 -10.80
N LYS A 671 12.14 4.74 -10.41
CA LYS A 671 13.44 4.95 -11.09
C LYS A 671 13.35 4.70 -12.59
N LEU A 672 12.47 3.78 -12.98
CA LEU A 672 12.24 3.42 -14.37
C LEU A 672 11.26 4.35 -15.10
N GLY A 673 10.64 5.29 -14.39
CA GLY A 673 9.66 6.25 -14.91
C GLY A 673 8.19 5.83 -14.71
N PHE A 674 7.92 4.72 -14.02
CA PHE A 674 6.53 4.34 -13.74
C PHE A 674 5.87 5.34 -12.78
N GLU A 675 4.60 5.61 -13.06
CA GLU A 675 3.73 6.51 -12.34
C GLU A 675 2.64 5.68 -11.65
N HIS A 676 2.14 6.13 -10.50
CA HIS A 676 0.97 5.48 -9.90
C HIS A 676 -0.26 5.79 -10.75
N ASP A 677 -1.07 4.77 -11.01
CA ASP A 677 -2.35 4.91 -11.69
C ASP A 677 -3.45 4.66 -10.65
N GLU A 678 -4.23 5.69 -10.36
CA GLU A 678 -5.37 5.61 -9.42
C GLU A 678 -6.36 4.56 -9.94
N LEU A 679 -6.61 3.52 -9.15
CA LEU A 679 -7.56 2.43 -9.44
C LEU A 679 -9.01 2.88 -9.22
#